data_AF-A0A7T5R2S7-F1
#
_entry.id   AF-A0A7T5R2S7-F1
#
_cell.length_a   1.000
_cell.length_b   1.000
_cell.length_c   1.000
_cell.angle_alpha   90.00
_cell.angle_beta   90.00
_cell.angle_gamma   90.00
#
_symmetry.space_group_name_H-M   'P 1'
#
loop_
_entity.id
_entity.type
_entity.pdbx_description
1 polymer ?
#
loop_
_entity_poly.entity_id
_entity_poly.type
_entity_poly.pdbx_seq_one_letter_code
_entity_poly.pdbx_strand_id
1 'polypeptide(L)'
;MSMIRLDNSKLLSMAGATMLLLIALSPVSAPKAQGLAADFSSGSVIIGEDADACDNSKEGGMRYNSASGLHQFCNGLGWAGFVANPPSVLLGIIPSSNFTMDVIGPGNPAYGATETFTVKNFGTTTSSNLTVDLTESADQFDIMSDACTGVALAEGQTCDITIRPKSTANALFSGTLTIPQNNIPMAPLKGVAQGFGCAPGVTGGGGVYAACGAAYNLVAVPGGCTDSATPTCAGGTDSTFKVWGSSGLLRDKTYDSLNGPQNNVNLMAYVAQEGSGAHLAAEFCRNMAYGGFSDWYLPSDSELLVLYGARSAIGGWASGFSYWSSTQIDSTYAYTRDPSGASVSAAKGSSYRVRCVRRETQALPAAQYDLKPDNVFFTPAMTTTGNRVSSNLATISGVSADISVAIANDTSGGARIKINGGAEVTSGTAGYGDTIQVVMTAPGSAGNANTVDVALGENTARWKVGVPNETGTRRVFVSESSSGGIGGANSGDARCQSEAAAAGLGGTWQAMISELNSATNQAALRMDFNWDTIVNMNGQTVATSWGDLWDGSIANPVNYDENGVLVSTTTAVYTGTSTTGVPATSSRDCSNWLSTVSTTTGTTGLLTGTNGSWIANTGTACNNSARLYCFEQVPGPGDTTPDPFSYNPMTAQAAASTVDVTAASVVISGINAAAGVSVSGSGNPEYRINAGSWTSTSGTLNNGDTLTIRADAPASNGARNKVTITAGTYTTYWYVGAGDTGLTRRIFVRSAVDWYGSNNITTMDGRCAATAAAAGLGSNWAALASENVPDGYAVNKMNANWGTLKNLNGDIVANSWEDLWDGSLGFGVGYDENYQPISAYIRTATLANGRHSGNDCLGWTTTSSTYWSTTGASGSASSFWIAGASVVNCYVSGNAYCVESGSNADDELPNAFYFHPMTAQGAPSTADVVSSTVNIDGIGVPVSVNVSGSGNPEYRINSGAWTSAGGTISRGDTLTVRADAPATANQRNKVTVTVGTYTTYWYVGAGNTGNTKRIFVTATTYNGNRAGLGGADSTCSSLANAAGLGTGWVALMSDSGADGYAINRAPLNWGTLTNMNGDVVAASWADLWDGSVSAPINRSQTNTIVNNFVWTATGGNGRLIGTQTCLDWTTSSNSNSYATRLGSSGSSGSWVDSSQSSTCDIVRSLYCIEQ
;
A
#
# COMPACT_ATOMS: atom_id res chain seq x y z
N MET A 1 -17.40 -27.25 -12.55
CA MET A 1 -18.41 -28.26 -12.18
C MET A 1 -17.70 -29.39 -11.46
N SER A 2 -17.92 -29.51 -10.15
CA SER A 2 -17.66 -30.73 -9.38
C SER A 2 -18.99 -31.18 -8.79
N MET A 3 -19.16 -32.50 -8.78
CA MET A 3 -20.37 -33.31 -8.57
C MET A 3 -21.33 -32.84 -7.49
N ILE A 4 -22.64 -33.07 -7.71
CA ILE A 4 -23.58 -33.72 -6.79
C ILE A 4 -24.66 -34.43 -7.62
N ARG A 5 -24.79 -35.75 -7.43
CA ARG A 5 -25.99 -36.55 -7.74
C ARG A 5 -26.86 -36.56 -6.49
N LEU A 6 -28.18 -36.49 -6.64
CA LEU A 6 -29.14 -37.12 -5.71
C LEU A 6 -30.44 -37.47 -6.46
N ASP A 7 -30.92 -38.67 -6.18
CA ASP A 7 -31.93 -39.45 -6.89
C ASP A 7 -33.37 -39.05 -6.58
N ASN A 8 -34.24 -39.29 -7.56
CA ASN A 8 -35.69 -39.13 -7.51
C ASN A 8 -36.41 -40.27 -6.77
N SER A 9 -37.44 -39.95 -5.99
CA SER A 9 -38.62 -40.80 -5.73
C SER A 9 -39.70 -39.96 -5.04
N LYS A 10 -41.01 -40.08 -5.26
CA LYS A 10 -41.89 -40.97 -6.03
C LYS A 10 -43.33 -40.41 -5.83
N LEU A 11 -44.30 -41.05 -6.53
CA LEU A 11 -45.74 -41.15 -6.24
C LEU A 11 -46.69 -40.07 -6.78
N LEU A 12 -47.90 -40.40 -7.24
CA LEU A 12 -48.48 -41.59 -7.86
C LEU A 12 -49.93 -41.22 -8.27
N SER A 13 -50.52 -42.08 -9.10
CA SER A 13 -51.98 -42.31 -9.28
C SER A 13 -52.72 -41.50 -10.36
N MET A 14 -53.69 -42.02 -11.11
CA MET A 14 -54.03 -43.34 -11.70
C MET A 14 -55.46 -43.21 -12.31
N ALA A 15 -55.77 -44.05 -13.31
CA ALA A 15 -57.08 -44.33 -13.95
C ALA A 15 -57.59 -43.27 -14.96
N GLY A 16 -57.87 -43.54 -16.24
CA GLY A 16 -58.43 -44.72 -16.95
C GLY A 16 -59.87 -44.36 -17.40
N ALA A 17 -60.40 -44.54 -18.62
CA ALA A 17 -60.04 -45.28 -19.81
C ALA A 17 -60.86 -44.77 -21.05
N THR A 18 -60.21 -44.77 -22.22
CA THR A 18 -60.65 -45.10 -23.61
C THR A 18 -62.02 -44.67 -24.20
N MET A 19 -62.01 -43.80 -25.23
CA MET A 19 -62.92 -43.90 -26.40
C MET A 19 -62.36 -43.20 -27.67
N LEU A 20 -62.36 -43.94 -28.78
CA LEU A 20 -62.39 -43.55 -30.22
C LEU A 20 -61.58 -42.33 -30.75
N LEU A 21 -60.46 -42.66 -31.39
CA LEU A 21 -60.07 -42.42 -32.80
C LEU A 21 -60.47 -41.10 -33.52
N LEU A 22 -59.43 -40.46 -34.09
CA LEU A 22 -59.34 -39.30 -35.00
C LEU A 22 -59.09 -37.89 -34.40
N ILE A 23 -57.89 -37.38 -34.74
CA ILE A 23 -57.49 -35.97 -34.98
C ILE A 23 -57.41 -35.02 -33.77
N ALA A 24 -56.17 -34.58 -33.51
CA ALA A 24 -55.71 -33.29 -32.97
C ALA A 24 -54.82 -33.38 -31.70
N LEU A 25 -53.68 -32.69 -31.80
CA LEU A 25 -52.77 -32.18 -30.77
C LEU A 25 -51.59 -33.08 -30.33
N SER A 26 -50.42 -32.60 -30.77
CA SER A 26 -49.04 -32.96 -30.46
C SER A 26 -48.74 -33.11 -28.96
N PRO A 27 -47.67 -33.84 -28.63
CA PRO A 27 -46.56 -33.20 -27.94
C PRO A 27 -45.36 -33.20 -28.88
N VAL A 28 -44.90 -31.98 -29.17
CA VAL A 28 -43.73 -31.71 -30.00
C VAL A 28 -42.53 -32.43 -29.39
N SER A 29 -42.14 -33.51 -30.05
CA SER A 29 -40.76 -33.98 -30.11
C SER A 29 -39.84 -32.77 -30.21
N ALA A 30 -38.81 -32.72 -29.36
CA ALA A 30 -37.73 -31.74 -29.43
C ALA A 30 -37.45 -31.32 -30.89
N PRO A 31 -37.37 -30.03 -31.23
CA PRO A 31 -36.68 -29.71 -32.46
C PRO A 31 -35.26 -30.23 -32.28
N LYS A 32 -34.96 -31.33 -32.97
CA LYS A 32 -33.59 -31.70 -33.33
C LYS A 32 -32.96 -30.40 -33.80
N ALA A 33 -31.89 -29.97 -33.14
CA ALA A 33 -30.98 -29.03 -33.74
C ALA A 33 -30.64 -29.58 -35.13
N GLN A 34 -31.13 -28.92 -36.19
CA GLN A 34 -30.66 -29.23 -37.52
C GLN A 34 -29.18 -28.83 -37.54
N GLY A 35 -28.31 -29.78 -37.87
CA GLY A 35 -26.87 -29.65 -37.70
C GLY A 35 -26.32 -28.40 -38.36
N LEU A 36 -25.90 -27.43 -37.57
CA LEU A 36 -25.02 -26.36 -38.04
C LEU A 36 -23.60 -26.92 -38.06
N ALA A 37 -23.15 -27.37 -39.22
CA ALA A 37 -21.75 -27.65 -39.50
C ALA A 37 -21.11 -26.39 -40.08
N ALA A 38 -20.83 -25.42 -39.21
CA ALA A 38 -20.06 -24.21 -39.53
C ALA A 38 -18.97 -24.02 -38.48
N ASP A 39 -17.71 -23.95 -38.93
CA ASP A 39 -16.57 -23.55 -38.10
C ASP A 39 -16.31 -22.04 -38.27
N PHE A 40 -16.00 -21.35 -37.17
CA PHE A 40 -15.75 -19.90 -37.09
C PHE A 40 -14.35 -19.57 -36.52
N SER A 41 -13.43 -20.53 -36.50
CA SER A 41 -12.15 -20.45 -35.78
C SER A 41 -11.12 -19.42 -36.30
N SER A 42 -11.39 -18.72 -37.39
CA SER A 42 -10.42 -17.76 -37.99
C SER A 42 -11.04 -16.60 -38.77
N GLY A 43 -12.33 -16.30 -38.56
CA GLY A 43 -13.04 -15.22 -39.27
C GLY A 43 -13.59 -15.60 -40.66
N SER A 44 -13.50 -16.87 -41.06
CA SER A 44 -14.17 -17.44 -42.25
C SER A 44 -15.28 -18.41 -41.86
N VAL A 45 -16.33 -18.52 -42.69
CA VAL A 45 -17.40 -19.53 -42.55
C VAL A 45 -17.12 -20.71 -43.49
N ILE A 46 -16.87 -21.90 -42.93
CA ILE A 46 -16.68 -23.13 -43.71
C ILE A 46 -18.01 -23.89 -43.74
N ILE A 47 -18.62 -24.04 -44.93
CA ILE A 47 -19.87 -24.77 -45.13
C ILE A 47 -19.54 -26.26 -45.30
N GLY A 48 -19.95 -27.09 -44.34
CA GLY A 48 -19.73 -28.54 -44.35
C GLY A 48 -20.62 -29.33 -45.32
N GLU A 49 -20.38 -30.63 -45.37
CA GLU A 49 -21.24 -31.57 -46.10
C GLU A 49 -22.51 -31.91 -45.30
N ASP A 50 -23.66 -31.85 -45.98
CA ASP A 50 -24.95 -32.32 -45.47
C ASP A 50 -25.51 -33.41 -46.40
N ALA A 51 -25.68 -34.62 -45.86
CA ALA A 51 -26.16 -35.78 -46.58
C ALA A 51 -27.70 -35.83 -46.68
N ASP A 52 -28.42 -34.93 -46.01
CA ASP A 52 -29.88 -34.94 -46.02
C ASP A 52 -30.45 -34.50 -47.39
N ALA A 53 -31.67 -34.95 -47.68
CA ALA A 53 -32.41 -34.52 -48.86
C ALA A 53 -32.87 -33.05 -48.74
N CYS A 54 -32.87 -32.33 -49.85
CA CYS A 54 -33.48 -31.00 -49.95
C CYS A 54 -34.99 -31.15 -50.07
N ASP A 55 -35.74 -30.45 -49.21
CA ASP A 55 -37.19 -30.35 -49.23
C ASP A 55 -37.65 -28.91 -48.89
N ASN A 56 -38.95 -28.64 -48.94
CA ASN A 56 -39.51 -27.31 -48.68
C ASN A 56 -39.18 -26.75 -47.27
N SER A 57 -38.82 -27.61 -46.30
CA SER A 57 -38.44 -27.15 -44.96
C SER A 57 -36.99 -26.66 -44.89
N LYS A 58 -36.18 -27.01 -45.89
CA LYS A 58 -34.76 -26.66 -46.02
C LYS A 58 -34.47 -25.73 -47.20
N GLU A 59 -35.51 -25.22 -47.87
CA GLU A 59 -35.38 -24.25 -48.96
C GLU A 59 -34.56 -23.03 -48.50
N GLY A 60 -33.55 -22.66 -49.28
CA GLY A 60 -32.59 -21.61 -48.95
C GLY A 60 -31.35 -22.09 -48.18
N GLY A 61 -31.28 -23.36 -47.75
CA GLY A 61 -30.09 -23.94 -47.13
C GLY A 61 -28.92 -24.09 -48.11
N MET A 62 -27.68 -24.05 -47.59
CA MET A 62 -26.44 -24.21 -48.37
C MET A 62 -25.61 -25.38 -47.84
N ARG A 63 -24.99 -26.15 -48.74
CA ARG A 63 -24.09 -27.26 -48.38
C ARG A 63 -22.87 -27.33 -49.30
N TYR A 64 -21.83 -28.03 -48.85
CA TYR A 64 -20.76 -28.53 -49.70
C TYR A 64 -21.04 -30.00 -50.07
N ASN A 65 -20.99 -30.36 -51.36
CA ASN A 65 -21.18 -31.75 -51.79
C ASN A 65 -19.81 -32.36 -52.09
N SER A 66 -19.33 -33.27 -51.23
CA SER A 66 -17.97 -33.79 -51.32
C SER A 66 -17.73 -34.66 -52.56
N ALA A 67 -18.79 -35.30 -53.09
CA ALA A 67 -18.72 -36.12 -54.29
C ALA A 67 -18.57 -35.30 -55.59
N SER A 68 -19.10 -34.07 -55.62
CA SER A 68 -18.99 -33.17 -56.78
C SER A 68 -17.97 -32.03 -56.60
N GLY A 69 -17.50 -31.79 -55.38
CA GLY A 69 -16.57 -30.72 -55.04
C GLY A 69 -17.15 -29.31 -55.13
N LEU A 70 -18.47 -29.17 -55.20
CA LEU A 70 -19.16 -27.90 -55.40
C LEU A 70 -20.09 -27.56 -54.23
N HIS A 71 -20.25 -26.26 -53.97
CA HIS A 71 -21.30 -25.76 -53.11
C HIS A 71 -22.66 -25.87 -53.84
N GLN A 72 -23.70 -26.18 -53.08
CA GLN A 72 -25.07 -26.36 -53.56
C GLN A 72 -26.04 -25.59 -52.66
N PHE A 73 -27.15 -25.11 -53.21
CA PHE A 73 -28.26 -24.56 -52.44
C PHE A 73 -29.52 -25.43 -52.61
N CYS A 74 -30.36 -25.49 -51.58
CA CYS A 74 -31.62 -26.21 -51.61
C CYS A 74 -32.72 -25.29 -52.14
N ASN A 75 -33.41 -25.71 -53.21
CA ASN A 75 -34.51 -24.95 -53.83
C ASN A 75 -35.91 -25.46 -53.43
N GLY A 76 -36.00 -26.21 -52.33
CA GLY A 76 -37.24 -26.83 -51.85
C GLY A 76 -37.57 -28.19 -52.50
N LEU A 77 -36.97 -28.52 -53.66
CA LEU A 77 -37.25 -29.77 -54.39
C LEU A 77 -36.00 -30.64 -54.61
N GLY A 78 -34.81 -30.04 -54.56
CA GLY A 78 -33.54 -30.72 -54.76
C GLY A 78 -32.34 -29.81 -54.52
N TRP A 79 -31.18 -30.40 -54.32
CA TRP A 79 -29.93 -29.65 -54.19
C TRP A 79 -29.43 -29.23 -55.58
N ALA A 80 -29.40 -27.94 -55.83
CA ALA A 80 -28.91 -27.35 -57.07
C ALA A 80 -27.50 -26.80 -56.89
N GLY A 81 -26.60 -27.03 -57.85
CA GLY A 81 -25.31 -26.36 -57.88
C GLY A 81 -25.47 -24.86 -58.08
N PHE A 82 -24.57 -24.06 -57.53
CA PHE A 82 -24.45 -22.66 -57.92
C PHE A 82 -23.93 -22.60 -59.36
N VAL A 83 -24.83 -22.71 -60.34
CA VAL A 83 -24.50 -22.43 -61.73
C VAL A 83 -24.49 -20.91 -61.87
N ALA A 84 -23.33 -20.30 -61.64
CA ALA A 84 -23.11 -18.96 -62.15
C ALA A 84 -23.21 -19.06 -63.68
N ASN A 85 -24.25 -18.48 -64.26
CA ASN A 85 -24.12 -17.99 -65.62
C ASN A 85 -23.26 -16.73 -65.44
N PRO A 86 -21.92 -16.79 -65.63
CA PRO A 86 -21.09 -15.65 -65.30
C PRO A 86 -21.64 -14.47 -66.11
N PRO A 87 -21.85 -13.30 -65.48
CA PRO A 87 -22.23 -12.12 -66.25
C PRO A 87 -21.23 -11.95 -67.39
N SER A 88 -21.70 -11.44 -68.52
CA SER A 88 -20.88 -11.34 -69.74
C SER A 88 -19.53 -10.69 -69.46
N VAL A 89 -19.42 -9.76 -68.50
CA VAL A 89 -18.15 -9.34 -67.88
C VAL A 89 -18.17 -9.71 -66.40
N LEU A 90 -17.13 -10.38 -65.90
CA LEU A 90 -16.98 -10.74 -64.49
C LEU A 90 -15.53 -10.50 -64.05
N LEU A 91 -15.26 -9.33 -63.46
CA LEU A 91 -13.94 -8.99 -62.94
C LEU A 91 -13.77 -9.54 -61.52
N GLY A 92 -12.60 -10.10 -61.22
CA GLY A 92 -12.19 -10.50 -59.88
C GLY A 92 -10.76 -10.05 -59.59
N ILE A 93 -10.46 -9.80 -58.31
CA ILE A 93 -9.13 -9.41 -57.83
C ILE A 93 -8.50 -10.61 -57.11
N ILE A 94 -7.23 -10.90 -57.39
CA ILE A 94 -6.46 -11.98 -56.79
C ILE A 94 -5.15 -11.41 -56.23
N PRO A 95 -4.83 -11.57 -54.94
CA PRO A 95 -5.67 -12.16 -53.90
C PRO A 95 -6.90 -11.28 -53.60
N SER A 96 -7.98 -11.88 -53.12
CA SER A 96 -9.23 -11.17 -52.83
C SER A 96 -9.18 -10.33 -51.55
N SER A 97 -8.09 -10.42 -50.77
CA SER A 97 -7.79 -9.59 -49.58
C SER A 97 -6.32 -9.75 -49.20
N ASN A 98 -5.77 -8.82 -48.42
CA ASN A 98 -4.49 -9.00 -47.74
C ASN A 98 -4.50 -8.32 -46.36
N PHE A 99 -4.33 -9.08 -45.28
CA PHE A 99 -4.37 -8.58 -43.90
C PHE A 99 -3.00 -8.57 -43.20
N THR A 100 -1.93 -8.77 -43.95
CA THR A 100 -0.54 -8.81 -43.45
C THR A 100 0.31 -7.70 -44.09
N MET A 101 -0.31 -6.58 -44.46
CA MET A 101 0.37 -5.43 -45.06
C MET A 101 1.09 -4.61 -43.98
N ASP A 102 1.97 -5.26 -43.22
CA ASP A 102 2.63 -4.70 -42.04
C ASP A 102 3.79 -3.76 -42.40
N VAL A 103 4.05 -2.78 -41.53
CA VAL A 103 5.17 -1.83 -41.66
C VAL A 103 6.04 -1.93 -40.41
N ILE A 104 7.34 -2.12 -40.59
CA ILE A 104 8.32 -2.12 -39.50
C ILE A 104 9.20 -0.88 -39.64
N GLY A 105 9.17 -0.01 -38.62
CA GLY A 105 10.05 1.15 -38.51
C GLY A 105 11.48 0.80 -38.07
N PRO A 106 12.38 1.79 -37.95
CA PRO A 106 12.12 3.23 -38.09
C PRO A 106 12.09 3.73 -39.55
N GLY A 107 11.38 4.84 -39.82
CA GLY A 107 11.36 5.55 -41.11
C GLY A 107 10.32 6.68 -41.16
N ASN A 108 10.46 7.67 -42.06
CA ASN A 108 9.51 8.78 -42.20
C ASN A 108 9.24 9.13 -43.68
N PRO A 109 8.26 8.50 -44.35
CA PRO A 109 7.55 7.28 -43.91
C PRO A 109 8.42 6.02 -44.06
N ALA A 110 8.16 5.00 -43.23
CA ALA A 110 8.64 3.64 -43.48
C ALA A 110 7.65 2.90 -44.38
N TYR A 111 8.14 1.90 -45.12
CA TYR A 111 7.37 1.14 -46.10
C TYR A 111 7.40 -0.35 -45.76
N GLY A 112 6.27 -1.04 -45.94
CA GLY A 112 6.19 -2.48 -45.79
C GLY A 112 6.41 -3.23 -47.11
N ALA A 113 6.17 -4.55 -47.06
CA ALA A 113 6.27 -5.40 -48.24
C ALA A 113 5.27 -4.98 -49.32
N THR A 114 5.69 -5.14 -50.57
CA THR A 114 4.86 -4.83 -51.73
C THR A 114 4.04 -6.07 -52.11
N GLU A 115 2.75 -5.88 -52.38
CA GLU A 115 1.81 -6.91 -52.78
C GLU A 115 1.29 -6.63 -54.20
N THR A 116 1.15 -7.69 -55.02
CA THR A 116 0.59 -7.59 -56.37
C THR A 116 -0.81 -8.18 -56.40
N PHE A 117 -1.77 -7.36 -56.81
CA PHE A 117 -3.15 -7.71 -57.06
C PHE A 117 -3.39 -7.85 -58.56
N THR A 118 -3.75 -9.04 -59.00
CA THR A 118 -4.12 -9.33 -60.39
C THR A 118 -5.62 -9.20 -60.56
N VAL A 119 -6.04 -8.27 -61.42
CA VAL A 119 -7.43 -8.17 -61.87
C VAL A 119 -7.61 -9.10 -63.07
N LYS A 120 -8.55 -10.03 -62.98
CA LYS A 120 -8.86 -11.00 -64.03
C LYS A 120 -10.31 -10.88 -64.47
N ASN A 121 -10.54 -10.93 -65.78
CA ASN A 121 -11.88 -11.12 -66.32
C ASN A 121 -12.20 -12.62 -66.44
N PHE A 122 -13.09 -13.10 -65.59
CA PHE A 122 -13.67 -14.44 -65.59
C PHE A 122 -14.94 -14.55 -66.45
N GLY A 123 -15.41 -13.44 -67.02
CA GLY A 123 -16.55 -13.39 -67.92
C GLY A 123 -16.17 -13.68 -69.37
N THR A 124 -17.19 -13.78 -70.24
CA THR A 124 -17.06 -14.20 -71.65
C THR A 124 -16.96 -13.04 -72.64
N THR A 125 -17.00 -11.80 -72.17
CA THR A 125 -16.93 -10.57 -72.99
C THR A 125 -15.95 -9.57 -72.39
N THR A 126 -15.43 -8.68 -73.23
CA THR A 126 -14.41 -7.70 -72.85
C THR A 126 -14.96 -6.66 -71.88
N SER A 127 -14.21 -6.33 -70.82
CA SER A 127 -14.60 -5.32 -69.83
C SER A 127 -14.62 -3.90 -70.39
N SER A 128 -15.20 -2.95 -69.65
CA SER A 128 -14.92 -1.53 -69.90
C SER A 128 -13.45 -1.21 -69.58
N ASN A 129 -12.95 -0.05 -70.03
CA ASN A 129 -11.66 0.45 -69.57
C ASN A 129 -11.69 0.61 -68.04
N LEU A 130 -10.76 -0.04 -67.35
CA LEU A 130 -10.73 -0.07 -65.90
C LEU A 130 -10.17 1.23 -65.32
N THR A 131 -10.54 1.54 -64.08
CA THR A 131 -9.84 2.47 -63.20
C THR A 131 -9.61 1.79 -61.86
N VAL A 132 -8.60 2.27 -61.12
CA VAL A 132 -8.23 1.73 -59.82
C VAL A 132 -8.47 2.78 -58.75
N ASP A 133 -9.31 2.46 -57.76
CA ASP A 133 -9.59 3.30 -56.62
C ASP A 133 -9.11 2.64 -55.31
N LEU A 134 -8.50 3.44 -54.44
CA LEU A 134 -8.14 3.03 -53.08
C LEU A 134 -8.88 3.92 -52.07
N THR A 135 -9.81 3.33 -51.33
CA THR A 135 -10.66 4.05 -50.36
C THR A 135 -10.24 3.77 -48.92
N GLU A 136 -10.54 4.71 -48.02
CA GLU A 136 -10.23 4.68 -46.57
C GLU A 136 -8.73 4.68 -46.19
N SER A 137 -7.79 4.94 -47.12
CA SER A 137 -6.35 4.87 -46.82
C SER A 137 -5.39 5.64 -47.75
N ALA A 138 -5.77 6.80 -48.30
CA ALA A 138 -4.91 7.55 -49.23
C ALA A 138 -3.52 7.89 -48.65
N ASP A 139 -3.40 7.99 -47.32
CA ASP A 139 -2.15 8.33 -46.63
C ASP A 139 -1.34 7.11 -46.14
N GLN A 140 -1.87 5.88 -46.28
CA GLN A 140 -1.30 4.67 -45.66
C GLN A 140 -0.96 3.54 -46.65
N PHE A 141 -1.36 3.64 -47.93
CA PHE A 141 -0.84 2.78 -48.99
C PHE A 141 -0.44 3.58 -50.23
N ASP A 142 0.63 3.15 -50.89
CA ASP A 142 1.06 3.66 -52.19
C ASP A 142 0.73 2.63 -53.28
N ILE A 143 0.18 3.10 -54.41
CA ILE A 143 0.15 2.32 -55.65
C ILE A 143 1.52 2.48 -56.32
N MET A 144 2.29 1.39 -56.38
CA MET A 144 3.64 1.34 -56.95
C MET A 144 3.61 1.22 -58.47
N SER A 145 2.65 0.45 -58.99
CA SER A 145 2.38 0.34 -60.41
C SER A 145 0.92 -0.03 -60.64
N ASP A 146 0.37 0.46 -61.74
CA ASP A 146 -0.99 0.18 -62.17
C ASP A 146 -0.98 -0.08 -63.68
N ALA A 147 -1.07 -1.36 -64.04
CA ALA A 147 -1.21 -1.79 -65.43
C ALA A 147 -2.68 -1.98 -65.84
N CYS A 148 -3.62 -1.69 -64.94
CA CYS A 148 -5.05 -1.88 -65.16
C CYS A 148 -5.76 -0.62 -65.63
N THR A 149 -5.37 0.56 -65.16
CA THR A 149 -6.03 1.80 -65.54
C THR A 149 -5.97 2.05 -67.05
N GLY A 150 -7.14 2.25 -67.67
CA GLY A 150 -7.30 2.46 -69.11
C GLY A 150 -7.31 1.19 -69.96
N VAL A 151 -7.11 0.01 -69.36
CA VAL A 151 -7.10 -1.29 -70.07
C VAL A 151 -8.49 -1.90 -70.06
N ALA A 152 -8.90 -2.50 -71.18
CA ALA A 152 -10.08 -3.36 -71.27
C ALA A 152 -9.63 -4.82 -71.33
N LEU A 153 -10.13 -5.66 -70.41
CA LEU A 153 -9.72 -7.06 -70.30
C LEU A 153 -10.67 -7.96 -71.09
N ALA A 154 -10.17 -8.63 -72.13
CA ALA A 154 -10.90 -9.70 -72.82
C ALA A 154 -11.08 -10.94 -71.91
N GLU A 155 -11.85 -11.93 -72.36
CA GLU A 155 -12.05 -13.19 -71.62
C GLU A 155 -10.70 -13.81 -71.20
N GLY A 156 -10.55 -14.08 -69.90
CA GLY A 156 -9.37 -14.68 -69.32
C GLY A 156 -8.14 -13.77 -69.21
N GLN A 157 -8.17 -12.55 -69.76
CA GLN A 157 -7.07 -11.59 -69.65
C GLN A 157 -6.93 -11.02 -68.23
N THR A 158 -5.71 -10.60 -67.92
CA THR A 158 -5.33 -10.04 -66.62
C THR A 158 -4.55 -8.76 -66.76
N CYS A 159 -4.61 -7.92 -65.73
CA CYS A 159 -3.69 -6.81 -65.50
C CYS A 159 -3.32 -6.78 -64.02
N ASP A 160 -2.17 -6.21 -63.69
CA ASP A 160 -1.64 -6.21 -62.33
C ASP A 160 -1.59 -4.79 -61.74
N ILE A 161 -1.87 -4.72 -60.44
CA ILE A 161 -1.76 -3.53 -59.61
C ILE A 161 -0.86 -3.89 -58.44
N THR A 162 0.17 -3.09 -58.20
CA THR A 162 1.14 -3.36 -57.15
C THR A 162 1.01 -2.29 -56.08
N ILE A 163 0.77 -2.69 -54.84
CA ILE A 163 0.47 -1.81 -53.70
C ILE A 163 1.46 -2.09 -52.57
N ARG A 164 1.89 -1.07 -51.84
CA ARG A 164 2.65 -1.24 -50.59
C ARG A 164 2.05 -0.41 -49.46
N PRO A 165 2.14 -0.85 -48.21
CA PRO A 165 1.75 -0.03 -47.06
C PRO A 165 2.86 0.96 -46.68
N LYS A 166 2.49 2.08 -46.08
CA LYS A 166 3.40 3.08 -45.52
C LYS A 166 2.89 3.60 -44.18
N SER A 167 3.80 3.92 -43.27
CA SER A 167 3.46 4.57 -42.00
C SER A 167 4.60 5.45 -41.49
N THR A 168 4.26 6.47 -40.70
CA THR A 168 5.20 7.31 -39.96
C THR A 168 5.13 7.06 -38.44
N ALA A 169 4.29 6.13 -37.99
CA ALA A 169 3.95 5.93 -36.60
C ALA A 169 3.46 4.49 -36.32
N ASN A 170 3.46 4.07 -35.05
CA ASN A 170 2.83 2.80 -34.69
C ASN A 170 1.31 2.95 -34.88
N ALA A 171 0.67 2.12 -35.70
CA ALA A 171 -0.73 2.27 -36.01
C ALA A 171 -1.34 0.97 -36.56
N LEU A 172 -2.64 0.78 -36.35
CA LEU A 172 -3.45 -0.15 -37.12
C LEU A 172 -4.09 0.62 -38.28
N PHE A 173 -4.04 0.07 -39.48
CA PHE A 173 -4.64 0.71 -40.66
C PHE A 173 -5.31 -0.29 -41.58
N SER A 174 -6.32 0.20 -42.31
CA SER A 174 -7.16 -0.60 -43.20
C SER A 174 -7.65 0.22 -44.37
N GLY A 175 -7.62 -0.36 -45.57
CA GLY A 175 -8.11 0.26 -46.80
C GLY A 175 -8.78 -0.73 -47.72
N THR A 176 -9.35 -0.26 -48.82
CA THR A 176 -9.99 -1.14 -49.81
C THR A 176 -9.59 -0.79 -51.23
N LEU A 177 -8.99 -1.75 -51.94
CA LEU A 177 -8.75 -1.68 -53.38
C LEU A 177 -10.05 -1.98 -54.12
N THR A 178 -10.47 -1.10 -55.01
CA THR A 178 -11.73 -1.20 -55.74
C THR A 178 -11.50 -0.97 -57.23
N ILE A 179 -12.12 -1.79 -58.08
CA ILE A 179 -12.24 -1.51 -59.53
C ILE A 179 -13.69 -1.07 -59.78
N PRO A 180 -14.00 0.22 -59.96
CA PRO A 180 -15.38 0.72 -59.95
C PRO A 180 -16.25 0.24 -61.12
N GLN A 181 -15.65 -0.33 -62.17
CA GLN A 181 -16.36 -0.73 -63.38
C GLN A 181 -17.03 -2.11 -63.27
N ASN A 182 -18.04 -2.31 -64.11
CA ASN A 182 -18.76 -3.57 -64.29
C ASN A 182 -19.35 -4.10 -62.97
N ASN A 183 -18.74 -5.12 -62.35
CA ASN A 183 -19.26 -5.78 -61.14
C ASN A 183 -18.55 -5.36 -59.85
N ILE A 184 -17.77 -4.28 -59.89
CA ILE A 184 -17.17 -3.62 -58.72
C ILE A 184 -16.40 -4.58 -57.81
N PRO A 185 -15.39 -5.32 -58.31
CA PRO A 185 -14.61 -6.18 -57.43
C PRO A 185 -13.82 -5.34 -56.42
N MET A 186 -13.77 -5.83 -55.18
CA MET A 186 -13.13 -5.17 -54.03
C MET A 186 -12.17 -6.14 -53.35
N ALA A 187 -11.04 -5.63 -52.87
CA ALA A 187 -10.09 -6.37 -52.03
C ALA A 187 -9.74 -5.54 -50.78
N PRO A 188 -10.16 -5.97 -49.57
CA PRO A 188 -9.81 -5.28 -48.34
C PRO A 188 -8.35 -5.53 -47.95
N LEU A 189 -7.70 -4.49 -47.44
CA LEU A 189 -6.31 -4.43 -47.02
C LEU A 189 -6.24 -4.10 -45.52
N LYS A 190 -5.38 -4.78 -44.77
CA LYS A 190 -5.06 -4.44 -43.36
C LYS A 190 -3.58 -4.65 -43.07
N GLY A 191 -3.06 -3.86 -42.14
CA GLY A 191 -1.69 -3.98 -41.66
C GLY A 191 -1.47 -3.34 -40.29
N VAL A 192 -0.38 -3.76 -39.65
CA VAL A 192 0.13 -3.21 -38.39
C VAL A 192 1.45 -2.49 -38.66
N ALA A 193 1.51 -1.21 -38.28
CA ALA A 193 2.76 -0.46 -38.21
C ALA A 193 3.34 -0.55 -36.79
N GLN A 194 4.59 -0.97 -36.68
CA GLN A 194 5.31 -1.13 -35.41
C GLN A 194 6.79 -0.70 -35.57
N GLY A 195 7.50 -0.45 -34.46
CA GLY A 195 8.93 -0.11 -34.49
C GLY A 195 9.27 1.37 -34.73
N PHE A 196 8.31 2.28 -34.58
CA PHE A 196 8.53 3.75 -34.70
C PHE A 196 9.01 4.42 -33.41
N GLY A 197 9.28 3.63 -32.36
CA GLY A 197 9.62 4.12 -31.03
C GLY A 197 8.41 4.70 -30.29
N CYS A 198 8.65 5.15 -29.06
CA CYS A 198 7.67 5.86 -28.26
C CYS A 198 8.27 7.22 -27.87
N ALA A 199 7.54 8.31 -28.14
CA ALA A 199 7.82 9.63 -27.59
C ALA A 199 6.50 10.41 -27.42
N PRO A 200 6.40 11.33 -26.45
CA PRO A 200 5.22 12.17 -26.29
C PRO A 200 4.84 12.88 -27.60
N GLY A 201 3.57 12.82 -27.99
CA GLY A 201 3.05 13.40 -29.24
C GLY A 201 3.14 12.50 -30.47
N VAL A 202 3.82 11.36 -30.39
CA VAL A 202 3.86 10.37 -31.48
C VAL A 202 2.59 9.52 -31.45
N THR A 203 1.96 9.32 -32.61
CA THR A 203 0.81 8.42 -32.75
C THR A 203 1.21 6.98 -32.45
N GLY A 204 0.41 6.28 -31.65
CA GLY A 204 0.72 4.92 -31.20
C GLY A 204 -0.30 4.39 -30.21
N GLY A 205 -0.38 3.06 -30.09
CA GLY A 205 -1.36 2.40 -29.22
C GLY A 205 -2.82 2.80 -29.48
N GLY A 206 -3.18 3.19 -30.71
CA GLY A 206 -4.53 3.64 -31.07
C GLY A 206 -4.86 5.09 -30.71
N GLY A 207 -3.91 5.88 -30.21
CA GLY A 207 -4.06 7.29 -29.89
C GLY A 207 -2.73 8.03 -30.06
N VAL A 208 -2.40 8.90 -29.10
CA VAL A 208 -1.14 9.64 -29.06
C VAL A 208 -0.43 9.33 -27.75
N TYR A 209 0.86 8.99 -27.79
CA TYR A 209 1.62 8.74 -26.58
C TYR A 209 1.72 10.02 -25.74
N ALA A 210 1.34 9.92 -24.47
CA ALA A 210 1.55 10.95 -23.46
C ALA A 210 2.88 10.76 -22.73
N ALA A 211 3.26 9.49 -22.48
CA ALA A 211 4.53 9.13 -21.87
C ALA A 211 4.96 7.72 -22.29
N CYS A 212 6.27 7.51 -22.24
CA CYS A 212 6.92 6.26 -22.61
C CYS A 212 7.70 5.77 -21.41
N GLY A 213 7.29 4.65 -20.83
CA GLY A 213 7.80 4.15 -19.56
C GLY A 213 8.19 2.68 -19.65
N ALA A 214 9.10 2.25 -18.77
CA ALA A 214 9.50 0.85 -18.67
C ALA A 214 8.37 -0.09 -18.23
N ALA A 215 7.35 0.43 -17.53
CA ALA A 215 6.20 -0.35 -17.06
C ALA A 215 5.04 -0.40 -18.06
N TYR A 216 4.74 0.73 -18.73
CA TYR A 216 3.75 0.85 -19.80
C TYR A 216 3.96 2.18 -20.53
N ASN A 217 3.47 2.24 -21.78
CA ASN A 217 3.31 3.51 -22.48
C ASN A 217 1.89 4.04 -22.22
N LEU A 218 1.78 5.30 -21.80
CA LEU A 218 0.50 5.94 -21.54
C LEU A 218 0.03 6.60 -22.84
N VAL A 219 -1.14 6.20 -23.33
CA VAL A 219 -1.72 6.68 -24.59
C VAL A 219 -2.96 7.50 -24.27
N ALA A 220 -3.05 8.71 -24.81
CA ALA A 220 -4.23 9.57 -24.69
C ALA A 220 -4.98 9.64 -26.03
N VAL A 221 -6.28 9.87 -25.97
CA VAL A 221 -7.03 10.24 -27.18
C VAL A 221 -6.56 11.61 -27.69
N PRO A 222 -6.58 11.85 -29.03
CA PRO A 222 -6.36 13.18 -29.58
C PRO A 222 -7.39 14.19 -29.08
N GLY A 223 -7.09 15.48 -29.26
CA GLY A 223 -8.06 16.53 -28.92
C GLY A 223 -9.29 16.56 -29.83
N GLY A 224 -10.37 17.16 -29.33
CA GLY A 224 -11.57 17.44 -30.12
C GLY A 224 -12.45 16.21 -30.39
N CYS A 225 -12.40 15.20 -29.52
CA CYS A 225 -13.26 14.02 -29.63
C CYS A 225 -14.75 14.35 -29.40
N THR A 226 -15.62 13.86 -30.28
CA THR A 226 -17.08 13.94 -30.12
C THR A 226 -17.59 13.13 -28.92
N ASP A 227 -18.70 13.53 -28.31
CA ASP A 227 -19.36 12.80 -27.22
C ASP A 227 -20.13 11.57 -27.76
N SER A 228 -19.42 10.47 -28.03
CA SER A 228 -19.96 9.22 -28.57
C SER A 228 -19.13 8.02 -28.10
N ALA A 229 -19.75 6.82 -28.08
CA ALA A 229 -19.05 5.55 -27.86
C ALA A 229 -18.01 5.26 -28.95
N THR A 230 -18.18 5.77 -30.16
CA THR A 230 -17.21 5.69 -31.27
C THR A 230 -16.81 7.11 -31.70
N PRO A 231 -16.00 7.82 -30.90
CA PRO A 231 -15.77 9.23 -31.11
C PRO A 231 -14.95 9.50 -32.37
N THR A 232 -15.26 10.59 -33.07
CA THR A 232 -14.36 11.17 -34.07
C THR A 232 -13.48 12.21 -33.39
N CYS A 233 -12.16 12.04 -33.44
CA CYS A 233 -11.18 12.94 -32.82
C CYS A 233 -10.37 13.65 -33.91
N ALA A 234 -10.95 14.71 -34.49
CA ALA A 234 -10.38 15.43 -35.64
C ALA A 234 -9.20 16.37 -35.27
N GLY A 235 -8.73 16.33 -34.03
CA GLY A 235 -7.86 17.36 -33.47
C GLY A 235 -8.63 18.61 -33.06
N GLY A 236 -7.92 19.57 -32.46
CA GLY A 236 -8.52 20.78 -31.88
C GLY A 236 -8.79 20.66 -30.39
N THR A 237 -9.43 21.69 -29.82
CA THR A 237 -9.64 21.81 -28.37
C THR A 237 -10.71 20.84 -27.87
N ASP A 238 -10.45 20.16 -26.76
CA ASP A 238 -11.46 19.33 -26.10
C ASP A 238 -12.71 20.16 -25.83
N SER A 239 -13.89 19.59 -26.04
CA SER A 239 -15.19 20.25 -25.84
C SER A 239 -16.16 19.44 -24.97
N THR A 240 -15.80 18.21 -24.62
CA THR A 240 -16.66 17.29 -23.86
C THR A 240 -16.57 17.58 -22.37
N PHE A 241 -17.73 17.81 -21.75
CA PHE A 241 -17.89 18.00 -20.31
C PHE A 241 -18.70 16.87 -19.72
N LYS A 242 -18.25 16.31 -18.60
CA LYS A 242 -18.95 15.24 -17.88
C LYS A 242 -18.94 15.53 -16.38
N VAL A 243 -19.96 15.00 -15.71
CA VAL A 243 -20.04 14.94 -14.25
C VAL A 243 -19.28 13.72 -13.77
N TRP A 244 -18.56 13.83 -12.65
CA TRP A 244 -17.80 12.71 -12.09
C TRP A 244 -18.72 11.66 -11.45
N GLY A 245 -19.73 12.15 -10.72
CA GLY A 245 -20.81 11.34 -10.16
C GLY A 245 -21.66 12.11 -9.16
N SER A 246 -22.53 11.42 -8.43
CA SER A 246 -23.35 12.00 -7.36
C SER A 246 -22.50 12.44 -6.15
N SER A 247 -22.91 13.53 -5.50
CA SER A 247 -22.35 13.98 -4.23
C SER A 247 -23.05 13.31 -3.05
N GLY A 248 -22.31 13.04 -1.97
CA GLY A 248 -22.85 12.50 -0.70
C GLY A 248 -22.62 11.00 -0.50
N LEU A 249 -22.03 10.30 -1.48
CA LEU A 249 -21.66 8.89 -1.38
C LEU A 249 -20.15 8.72 -1.55
N LEU A 250 -19.56 7.88 -0.69
CA LEU A 250 -18.17 7.46 -0.81
C LEU A 250 -18.08 6.34 -1.87
N ARG A 251 -17.05 6.42 -2.70
CA ARG A 251 -16.64 5.34 -3.59
C ARG A 251 -15.33 4.75 -3.07
N ASP A 252 -15.41 3.88 -2.04
CA ASP A 252 -14.28 3.54 -1.18
C ASP A 252 -13.11 2.81 -1.86
N LYS A 253 -13.26 2.45 -3.15
CA LYS A 253 -12.23 1.84 -3.99
C LYS A 253 -11.67 2.76 -5.08
N THR A 254 -11.82 4.07 -4.98
CA THR A 254 -11.44 5.03 -6.05
C THR A 254 -10.44 6.11 -5.61
N TYR A 255 -9.73 5.91 -4.49
CA TYR A 255 -8.75 6.88 -3.96
C TYR A 255 -7.33 6.74 -4.54
N ASP A 256 -7.08 5.76 -5.42
CA ASP A 256 -5.73 5.50 -5.91
C ASP A 256 -5.28 6.64 -6.84
N SER A 257 -4.22 7.34 -6.48
CA SER A 257 -3.69 8.47 -7.26
C SER A 257 -2.79 8.04 -8.42
N LEU A 258 -2.43 6.75 -8.51
CA LEU A 258 -1.49 6.18 -9.49
C LEU A 258 -2.17 5.20 -10.47
N ASN A 259 -3.31 4.63 -10.10
CA ASN A 259 -3.95 3.54 -10.83
C ASN A 259 -5.33 3.91 -11.40
N GLY A 260 -5.32 4.72 -12.46
CA GLY A 260 -6.54 5.09 -13.18
C GLY A 260 -7.33 3.90 -13.73
N PRO A 261 -6.70 2.84 -14.29
CA PRO A 261 -7.42 1.64 -14.70
C PRO A 261 -8.24 1.03 -13.56
N GLN A 262 -7.63 0.86 -12.38
CA GLN A 262 -8.30 0.28 -11.21
C GLN A 262 -9.46 1.14 -10.72
N ASN A 263 -9.25 2.45 -10.56
CA ASN A 263 -10.33 3.37 -10.17
C ASN A 263 -11.50 3.30 -11.15
N ASN A 264 -11.21 3.29 -12.46
CA ASN A 264 -12.25 3.29 -13.47
C ASN A 264 -13.06 1.99 -13.47
N VAL A 265 -12.43 0.81 -13.34
CA VAL A 265 -13.18 -0.46 -13.25
C VAL A 265 -13.99 -0.56 -11.96
N ASN A 266 -13.50 0.04 -10.86
CA ASN A 266 -14.25 0.12 -9.61
C ASN A 266 -15.47 1.05 -9.75
N LEU A 267 -15.32 2.21 -10.41
CA LEU A 267 -16.44 3.08 -10.77
C LEU A 267 -17.49 2.36 -11.63
N MET A 268 -17.07 1.49 -12.56
CA MET A 268 -18.00 0.70 -13.36
C MET A 268 -18.76 -0.36 -12.55
N ALA A 269 -18.19 -0.86 -11.45
CA ALA A 269 -18.92 -1.73 -10.53
C ALA A 269 -20.06 -0.98 -9.82
N TYR A 270 -19.88 0.29 -9.47
CA TYR A 270 -20.98 1.13 -8.97
C TYR A 270 -22.03 1.37 -10.05
N VAL A 271 -21.63 1.67 -11.29
CA VAL A 271 -22.58 1.84 -12.41
C VAL A 271 -23.44 0.59 -12.63
N ALA A 272 -22.88 -0.61 -12.41
CA ALA A 272 -23.64 -1.85 -12.51
C ALA A 272 -24.76 -1.97 -11.47
N GLN A 273 -24.63 -1.31 -10.31
CA GLN A 273 -25.63 -1.29 -9.23
C GLN A 273 -26.58 -0.09 -9.33
N GLU A 274 -26.04 1.10 -9.62
CA GLU A 274 -26.77 2.37 -9.61
C GLU A 274 -27.48 2.67 -10.93
N GLY A 275 -27.06 2.00 -12.02
CA GLY A 275 -27.54 2.23 -13.38
C GLY A 275 -26.64 3.18 -14.17
N SER A 276 -26.80 3.17 -15.50
CA SER A 276 -26.04 4.04 -16.40
C SER A 276 -26.38 5.52 -16.16
N GLY A 277 -25.35 6.37 -16.21
CA GLY A 277 -25.44 7.80 -15.91
C GLY A 277 -24.97 8.17 -14.51
N ALA A 278 -24.67 7.20 -13.64
CA ALA A 278 -24.18 7.44 -12.29
C ALA A 278 -22.77 8.07 -12.27
N HIS A 279 -21.92 7.75 -13.25
CA HIS A 279 -20.51 8.15 -13.31
C HIS A 279 -20.11 8.55 -14.74
N LEU A 280 -20.80 9.54 -15.30
CA LEU A 280 -20.70 9.96 -16.70
C LEU A 280 -19.26 10.15 -17.23
N ALA A 281 -18.33 10.67 -16.41
CA ALA A 281 -16.93 10.85 -16.82
C ALA A 281 -16.20 9.51 -17.04
N ALA A 282 -16.37 8.55 -16.13
CA ALA A 282 -15.76 7.23 -16.23
C ALA A 282 -16.48 6.34 -17.24
N GLU A 283 -17.81 6.45 -17.34
CA GLU A 283 -18.63 5.76 -18.35
C GLU A 283 -18.26 6.20 -19.76
N PHE A 284 -18.03 7.51 -19.96
CA PHE A 284 -17.61 8.05 -21.26
C PHE A 284 -16.30 7.41 -21.74
N CYS A 285 -15.29 7.30 -20.86
CA CYS A 285 -14.05 6.64 -21.23
C CYS A 285 -14.21 5.13 -21.36
N ARG A 286 -14.96 4.47 -20.47
CA ARG A 286 -15.13 3.02 -20.51
C ARG A 286 -15.84 2.52 -21.76
N ASN A 287 -16.87 3.24 -22.21
CA ASN A 287 -17.70 2.87 -23.35
C ASN A 287 -17.06 3.25 -24.70
N MET A 288 -15.88 3.86 -24.67
CA MET A 288 -15.19 4.33 -25.86
C MET A 288 -14.54 3.17 -26.63
N ALA A 289 -14.83 3.11 -27.94
CA ALA A 289 -14.13 2.31 -28.93
C ALA A 289 -13.45 3.26 -29.92
N TYR A 290 -12.13 3.39 -29.81
CA TYR A 290 -11.33 4.31 -30.62
C TYR A 290 -9.99 3.69 -30.98
N GLY A 291 -9.51 3.93 -32.21
CA GLY A 291 -8.23 3.42 -32.70
C GLY A 291 -8.09 1.89 -32.71
N GLY A 292 -9.22 1.16 -32.74
CA GLY A 292 -9.26 -0.31 -32.63
C GLY A 292 -9.28 -0.86 -31.20
N PHE A 293 -9.39 -0.02 -30.18
CA PHE A 293 -9.31 -0.40 -28.77
C PHE A 293 -10.51 0.04 -27.94
N SER A 294 -10.82 -0.73 -26.90
CA SER A 294 -11.99 -0.57 -26.01
C SER A 294 -11.65 -0.61 -24.52
N ASP A 295 -10.37 -0.46 -24.17
CA ASP A 295 -9.80 -0.47 -22.82
C ASP A 295 -9.48 0.95 -22.32
N TRP A 296 -10.16 1.95 -22.88
CA TRP A 296 -10.03 3.35 -22.47
C TRP A 296 -10.62 3.58 -21.07
N TYR A 297 -9.98 4.46 -20.30
CA TYR A 297 -10.36 4.80 -18.93
C TYR A 297 -10.06 6.28 -18.60
N LEU A 298 -10.69 6.78 -17.53
CA LEU A 298 -10.47 8.12 -16.98
C LEU A 298 -9.16 8.12 -16.17
N PRO A 299 -8.18 8.99 -16.48
CA PRO A 299 -6.86 8.96 -15.85
C PRO A 299 -6.93 9.22 -14.35
N SER A 300 -6.08 8.58 -13.55
CA SER A 300 -5.84 8.97 -12.15
C SER A 300 -5.21 10.37 -12.03
N ASP A 301 -5.16 10.94 -10.83
CA ASP A 301 -4.56 12.27 -10.63
C ASP A 301 -3.10 12.34 -11.14
N SER A 302 -2.29 11.30 -10.92
CA SER A 302 -0.90 11.26 -11.39
C SER A 302 -0.79 11.04 -12.90
N GLU A 303 -1.64 10.21 -13.50
CA GLU A 303 -1.67 10.06 -14.97
C GLU A 303 -2.12 11.37 -15.63
N LEU A 304 -3.06 12.09 -15.01
CA LEU A 304 -3.52 13.39 -15.50
C LEU A 304 -2.41 14.45 -15.40
N LEU A 305 -1.55 14.38 -14.37
CA LEU A 305 -0.33 15.21 -14.28
C LEU A 305 0.64 14.89 -15.42
N VAL A 306 0.83 13.61 -15.76
CA VAL A 306 1.66 13.19 -16.91
C VAL A 306 1.09 13.76 -18.23
N LEU A 307 -0.23 13.65 -18.42
CA LEU A 307 -0.92 14.23 -19.58
C LEU A 307 -0.73 15.75 -19.66
N TYR A 308 -0.81 16.44 -18.52
CA TYR A 308 -0.60 17.89 -18.46
C TYR A 308 0.86 18.26 -18.80
N GLY A 309 1.84 17.47 -18.35
CA GLY A 309 3.25 17.64 -18.72
C GLY A 309 3.48 17.52 -20.23
N ALA A 310 2.80 16.57 -20.88
CA ALA A 310 2.89 16.31 -22.32
C ALA A 310 1.89 17.12 -23.18
N ARG A 311 1.14 18.06 -22.60
CA ARG A 311 0.01 18.75 -23.25
C ARG A 311 0.34 19.43 -24.58
N SER A 312 1.54 20.00 -24.73
CA SER A 312 1.97 20.65 -25.98
C SER A 312 2.23 19.65 -27.10
N ALA A 313 2.65 18.43 -26.75
CA ALA A 313 2.94 17.36 -27.71
C ALA A 313 1.67 16.59 -28.11
N ILE A 314 0.76 16.34 -27.16
CA ILE A 314 -0.50 15.62 -27.41
C ILE A 314 -1.54 16.54 -28.09
N GLY A 315 -1.53 17.83 -27.75
CA GLY A 315 -2.44 18.83 -28.31
C GLY A 315 -3.89 18.74 -27.78
N GLY A 316 -4.66 19.79 -28.05
CA GLY A 316 -6.10 19.86 -27.77
C GLY A 316 -6.51 20.24 -26.35
N TRP A 317 -5.57 20.66 -25.51
CA TRP A 317 -5.87 21.19 -24.18
C TRP A 317 -6.60 22.53 -24.26
N ALA A 318 -7.75 22.63 -23.60
CA ALA A 318 -8.52 23.87 -23.53
C ALA A 318 -7.89 24.86 -22.53
N SER A 319 -7.64 26.09 -22.96
CA SER A 319 -7.23 27.16 -22.05
C SER A 319 -8.35 27.48 -21.05
N GLY A 320 -8.04 27.47 -19.75
CA GLY A 320 -8.94 27.97 -18.71
C GLY A 320 -9.94 26.97 -18.12
N PHE A 321 -9.84 25.67 -18.43
CA PHE A 321 -10.74 24.65 -17.87
C PHE A 321 -9.98 23.49 -17.20
N SER A 322 -10.55 22.97 -16.11
CA SER A 322 -10.01 21.79 -15.41
C SER A 322 -10.48 20.47 -16.05
N TYR A 323 -9.70 19.42 -15.84
CA TYR A 323 -9.96 18.06 -16.32
C TYR A 323 -10.19 17.11 -15.15
N TRP A 324 -11.17 16.22 -15.28
CA TRP A 324 -11.45 15.20 -14.27
C TRP A 324 -10.34 14.15 -14.19
N SER A 325 -9.98 13.77 -12.96
CA SER A 325 -9.32 12.50 -12.69
C SER A 325 -10.34 11.45 -12.25
N SER A 326 -9.96 10.17 -12.25
CA SER A 326 -10.73 9.08 -11.63
C SER A 326 -10.54 8.98 -10.11
N THR A 327 -9.71 9.84 -9.52
CA THR A 327 -9.34 9.76 -8.11
C THR A 327 -10.29 10.57 -7.23
N GLN A 328 -11.01 9.89 -6.33
CA GLN A 328 -11.87 10.49 -5.32
C GLN A 328 -11.06 11.11 -4.18
N ILE A 329 -11.64 12.11 -3.50
CA ILE A 329 -11.14 12.67 -2.24
C ILE A 329 -12.01 12.21 -1.07
N ASP A 330 -13.31 12.43 -1.15
CA ASP A 330 -14.28 12.09 -0.11
C ASP A 330 -15.68 11.89 -0.73
N SER A 331 -16.75 11.89 0.07
CA SER A 331 -18.13 11.68 -0.41
C SER A 331 -18.62 12.81 -1.32
N THR A 332 -17.98 13.98 -1.26
CA THR A 332 -18.39 15.21 -1.95
C THR A 332 -17.47 15.60 -3.09
N TYR A 333 -16.16 15.38 -2.94
CA TYR A 333 -15.12 15.88 -3.84
C TYR A 333 -14.31 14.77 -4.53
N ALA A 334 -13.83 15.08 -5.73
CA ALA A 334 -12.84 14.31 -6.48
C ALA A 334 -11.75 15.26 -7.02
N TYR A 335 -10.61 14.71 -7.43
CA TYR A 335 -9.52 15.53 -7.96
C TYR A 335 -9.77 15.93 -9.41
N THR A 336 -9.45 17.17 -9.72
CA THR A 336 -9.26 17.68 -11.08
C THR A 336 -7.86 18.23 -11.24
N ARG A 337 -7.39 18.32 -12.49
CA ARG A 337 -6.22 19.12 -12.84
C ARG A 337 -6.67 20.44 -13.43
N ASP A 338 -6.27 21.53 -12.79
CA ASP A 338 -6.57 22.89 -13.26
C ASP A 338 -5.66 23.32 -14.44
N PRO A 339 -5.94 24.47 -15.08
CA PRO A 339 -5.13 24.98 -16.19
C PRO A 339 -3.69 25.36 -15.82
N SER A 340 -3.35 25.48 -14.54
CA SER A 340 -1.99 25.72 -14.06
C SER A 340 -1.19 24.42 -13.91
N GLY A 341 -1.89 23.28 -13.86
CA GLY A 341 -1.32 21.95 -13.62
C GLY A 341 -1.41 21.49 -12.17
N ALA A 342 -2.25 22.13 -11.35
CA ALA A 342 -2.38 21.85 -9.92
C ALA A 342 -3.48 20.83 -9.57
N SER A 343 -3.16 20.00 -8.56
CA SER A 343 -4.01 19.40 -7.51
C SER A 343 -5.21 20.22 -7.07
N VAL A 344 -6.42 20.12 -7.64
CA VAL A 344 -7.56 20.84 -7.06
C VAL A 344 -8.77 19.95 -6.83
N SER A 345 -9.38 20.12 -5.65
CA SER A 345 -10.63 19.45 -5.28
C SER A 345 -11.81 20.11 -5.99
N ALA A 346 -12.70 19.29 -6.53
CA ALA A 346 -13.91 19.75 -7.18
C ALA A 346 -15.10 18.87 -6.81
N ALA A 347 -16.28 19.47 -6.65
CA ALA A 347 -17.48 18.75 -6.26
C ALA A 347 -17.88 17.77 -7.35
N LYS A 348 -18.16 16.51 -7.00
CA LYS A 348 -18.41 15.42 -7.97
C LYS A 348 -19.54 15.73 -8.95
N GLY A 349 -20.56 16.47 -8.50
CA GLY A 349 -21.71 16.91 -9.29
C GLY A 349 -21.43 18.02 -10.31
N SER A 350 -20.22 18.58 -10.32
CA SER A 350 -19.84 19.64 -11.27
C SER A 350 -19.39 19.05 -12.61
N SER A 351 -19.57 19.83 -13.69
CA SER A 351 -19.20 19.40 -15.04
C SER A 351 -17.83 19.93 -15.42
N TYR A 352 -16.87 19.02 -15.70
CA TYR A 352 -15.51 19.35 -16.14
C TYR A 352 -15.10 18.51 -17.35
N ARG A 353 -13.96 18.86 -17.95
CA ARG A 353 -13.49 18.20 -19.17
C ARG A 353 -13.00 16.80 -18.89
N VAL A 354 -13.13 15.92 -19.89
CA VAL A 354 -12.65 14.54 -19.82
C VAL A 354 -11.71 14.28 -20.99
N ARG A 355 -10.56 13.66 -20.69
CA ARG A 355 -9.64 13.12 -21.69
C ARG A 355 -9.29 11.70 -21.31
N CYS A 356 -9.71 10.76 -22.14
CA CYS A 356 -9.54 9.33 -21.89
C CYS A 356 -8.13 8.87 -22.24
N VAL A 357 -7.64 7.90 -21.48
CA VAL A 357 -6.31 7.31 -21.65
C VAL A 357 -6.41 5.80 -21.67
N ARG A 358 -5.34 5.14 -22.11
CA ARG A 358 -5.13 3.70 -21.96
C ARG A 358 -3.66 3.39 -21.69
N ARG A 359 -3.38 2.20 -21.16
CA ARG A 359 -2.01 1.69 -20.99
C ARG A 359 -1.72 0.71 -22.11
N GLU A 360 -0.76 1.03 -22.96
CA GLU A 360 -0.38 0.13 -24.04
C GLU A 360 0.14 -1.20 -23.46
N THR A 361 -0.26 -2.32 -24.06
CA THR A 361 0.10 -3.71 -23.66
C THR A 361 -0.42 -4.20 -22.30
N GLN A 362 -1.18 -3.38 -21.56
CA GLN A 362 -1.79 -3.79 -20.29
C GLN A 362 -3.30 -3.86 -20.40
N ALA A 363 -3.87 -5.01 -20.04
CA ALA A 363 -5.32 -5.16 -19.93
C ALA A 363 -5.87 -4.41 -18.69
N LEU A 364 -7.15 -4.03 -18.73
CA LEU A 364 -7.82 -3.48 -17.55
C LEU A 364 -7.87 -4.53 -16.43
N PRO A 365 -7.64 -4.13 -15.17
CA PRO A 365 -7.70 -5.04 -14.03
C PRO A 365 -9.15 -5.46 -13.71
N ALA A 366 -9.28 -6.47 -12.84
CA ALA A 366 -10.58 -6.84 -12.27
C ALA A 366 -11.09 -5.76 -11.31
N ALA A 367 -12.41 -5.58 -11.26
CA ALA A 367 -13.02 -4.67 -10.31
C ALA A 367 -12.85 -5.17 -8.86
N GLN A 368 -12.52 -4.25 -7.96
CA GLN A 368 -12.56 -4.44 -6.52
C GLN A 368 -13.90 -3.91 -6.02
N TYR A 369 -14.65 -4.75 -5.33
CA TYR A 369 -16.00 -4.39 -4.89
C TYR A 369 -15.97 -3.64 -3.56
N ASP A 370 -16.85 -2.66 -3.44
CA ASP A 370 -17.21 -2.00 -2.20
C ASP A 370 -18.41 -2.68 -1.57
N LEU A 371 -18.17 -3.29 -0.41
CA LEU A 371 -19.16 -4.03 0.37
C LEU A 371 -19.53 -3.28 1.66
N LYS A 372 -19.12 -2.01 1.80
CA LYS A 372 -19.39 -1.19 2.98
C LYS A 372 -20.48 -0.16 2.66
N PRO A 373 -21.74 -0.39 3.07
CA PRO A 373 -22.79 0.58 2.80
C PRO A 373 -22.61 1.86 3.61
N ASP A 374 -22.90 2.99 2.97
CA ASP A 374 -22.86 4.33 3.54
C ASP A 374 -24.14 4.65 4.33
N ASN A 375 -23.97 5.31 5.48
CA ASN A 375 -25.04 5.98 6.25
C ASN A 375 -26.24 5.11 6.66
N VAL A 376 -26.03 3.83 6.96
CA VAL A 376 -27.10 2.94 7.44
C VAL A 376 -27.28 3.10 8.96
N PHE A 377 -28.33 3.81 9.36
CA PHE A 377 -28.64 4.07 10.78
C PHE A 377 -30.08 3.69 11.15
N PHE A 378 -30.24 3.16 12.36
CA PHE A 378 -31.54 2.87 12.96
C PHE A 378 -31.80 3.81 14.14
N THR A 379 -32.89 4.58 14.06
CA THR A 379 -33.30 5.49 15.12
C THR A 379 -33.79 4.67 16.33
N PRO A 380 -33.27 4.93 17.55
CA PRO A 380 -33.75 4.25 18.75
C PRO A 380 -35.26 4.43 18.96
N ALA A 381 -35.91 3.42 19.51
CA ALA A 381 -37.36 3.45 19.73
C ALA A 381 -37.72 3.20 21.21
N MET A 382 -38.82 3.81 21.64
CA MET A 382 -39.38 3.66 22.98
C MET A 382 -40.77 3.00 22.89
N THR A 383 -41.04 2.03 23.76
CA THR A 383 -42.34 1.35 23.79
C THR A 383 -42.61 0.74 25.17
N THR A 384 -43.75 0.07 25.35
CA THR A 384 -44.10 -0.65 26.58
C THR A 384 -43.49 -2.06 26.60
N THR A 385 -43.34 -2.62 27.81
CA THR A 385 -42.73 -3.95 28.03
C THR A 385 -43.30 -5.03 27.11
N GLY A 386 -42.42 -5.81 26.48
CA GLY A 386 -42.79 -6.96 25.65
C GLY A 386 -43.41 -6.63 24.28
N ASN A 387 -43.55 -5.35 23.90
CA ASN A 387 -44.02 -5.01 22.56
C ASN A 387 -43.00 -5.38 21.49
N ARG A 388 -43.49 -5.92 20.37
CA ARG A 388 -42.69 -6.13 19.16
C ARG A 388 -42.72 -4.85 18.32
N VAL A 389 -41.56 -4.27 18.04
CA VAL A 389 -41.42 -2.98 17.36
C VAL A 389 -40.53 -3.10 16.13
N SER A 390 -40.74 -2.21 15.16
CA SER A 390 -39.91 -2.12 13.95
C SER A 390 -39.13 -0.80 13.93
N SER A 391 -37.90 -0.83 13.42
CA SER A 391 -37.08 0.36 13.18
C SER A 391 -37.65 1.22 12.05
N ASN A 392 -37.03 2.39 11.81
CA ASN A 392 -37.16 3.08 10.52
C ASN A 392 -36.65 2.20 9.37
N LEU A 393 -37.07 2.54 8.15
CA LEU A 393 -36.47 1.99 6.93
C LEU A 393 -35.10 2.64 6.73
N ALA A 394 -34.07 1.82 6.54
CA ALA A 394 -32.73 2.27 6.18
C ALA A 394 -32.40 1.78 4.77
N THR A 395 -31.98 2.68 3.88
CA THR A 395 -31.66 2.34 2.48
C THR A 395 -30.18 2.04 2.33
N ILE A 396 -29.85 0.96 1.63
CA ILE A 396 -28.48 0.60 1.28
C ILE A 396 -27.99 1.54 0.17
N SER A 397 -26.85 2.19 0.40
CA SER A 397 -26.21 3.11 -0.54
C SER A 397 -24.69 2.96 -0.48
N GLY A 398 -23.97 3.46 -1.47
CA GLY A 398 -22.49 3.45 -1.46
C GLY A 398 -21.83 2.09 -1.71
N VAL A 399 -22.58 1.05 -2.08
CA VAL A 399 -22.02 -0.29 -2.41
C VAL A 399 -21.88 -0.49 -3.92
N SER A 400 -20.92 -1.32 -4.33
CA SER A 400 -20.70 -1.68 -5.74
C SER A 400 -21.03 -3.15 -6.06
N ALA A 401 -21.56 -3.88 -5.09
CA ALA A 401 -22.09 -5.23 -5.22
C ALA A 401 -23.10 -5.51 -4.08
N ASP A 402 -23.87 -6.57 -4.24
CA ASP A 402 -24.76 -7.08 -3.20
C ASP A 402 -23.98 -7.44 -1.93
N ILE A 403 -24.52 -7.06 -0.78
CA ILE A 403 -23.94 -7.32 0.54
C ILE A 403 -24.75 -8.37 1.31
N SER A 404 -24.08 -9.09 2.20
CA SER A 404 -24.76 -9.92 3.18
C SER A 404 -25.38 -9.06 4.28
N VAL A 405 -26.58 -9.41 4.70
CA VAL A 405 -27.27 -8.78 5.84
C VAL A 405 -27.58 -9.86 6.86
N ALA A 406 -27.22 -9.65 8.13
CA ALA A 406 -27.49 -10.63 9.19
C ALA A 406 -27.66 -9.97 10.57
N ILE A 407 -28.49 -10.58 11.40
CA ILE A 407 -28.58 -10.24 12.83
C ILE A 407 -27.31 -10.70 13.54
N ALA A 408 -26.74 -9.81 14.36
CA ALA A 408 -25.60 -10.02 15.24
C ALA A 408 -25.87 -9.43 16.64
N ASN A 409 -25.22 -9.95 17.68
CA ASN A 409 -25.26 -9.40 19.05
C ASN A 409 -26.67 -9.00 19.55
N ASP A 410 -27.66 -9.88 19.37
CA ASP A 410 -29.06 -9.63 19.75
C ASP A 410 -29.30 -9.94 21.24
N THR A 411 -29.58 -8.91 22.04
CA THR A 411 -29.93 -9.08 23.46
C THR A 411 -31.40 -9.44 23.68
N SER A 412 -32.26 -9.29 22.67
CA SER A 412 -33.68 -9.68 22.74
C SER A 412 -33.90 -11.19 22.53
N GLY A 413 -32.93 -11.88 21.91
CA GLY A 413 -33.01 -13.30 21.56
C GLY A 413 -34.02 -13.63 20.45
N GLY A 414 -34.58 -12.64 19.78
CA GLY A 414 -35.70 -12.78 18.84
C GLY A 414 -35.76 -11.74 17.72
N ALA A 415 -34.67 -11.00 17.49
CA ALA A 415 -34.61 -9.98 16.46
C ALA A 415 -34.64 -10.59 15.05
N ARG A 416 -35.21 -9.85 14.11
CA ARG A 416 -35.38 -10.21 12.70
C ARG A 416 -35.13 -9.00 11.81
N ILE A 417 -34.79 -9.24 10.55
CA ILE A 417 -34.71 -8.22 9.50
C ILE A 417 -35.80 -8.44 8.46
N LYS A 418 -36.27 -7.36 7.86
CA LYS A 418 -37.07 -7.34 6.63
C LYS A 418 -36.26 -6.63 5.56
N ILE A 419 -36.08 -7.27 4.41
CA ILE A 419 -35.44 -6.69 3.23
C ILE A 419 -36.56 -6.35 2.24
N ASN A 420 -36.64 -5.09 1.81
CA ASN A 420 -37.67 -4.59 0.89
C ASN A 420 -39.11 -4.89 1.33
N GLY A 421 -39.38 -4.81 2.64
CA GLY A 421 -40.70 -5.12 3.21
C GLY A 421 -41.11 -6.59 3.12
N GLY A 422 -40.17 -7.49 2.79
CA GLY A 422 -40.40 -8.94 2.73
C GLY A 422 -40.62 -9.60 4.09
N ALA A 423 -40.55 -10.93 4.11
CA ALA A 423 -40.72 -11.72 5.33
C ALA A 423 -39.63 -11.43 6.38
N GLU A 424 -39.97 -11.65 7.66
CA GLU A 424 -39.00 -11.57 8.76
C GLU A 424 -38.00 -12.73 8.70
N VAL A 425 -36.74 -12.42 8.41
CA VAL A 425 -35.63 -13.38 8.31
C VAL A 425 -34.52 -13.02 9.31
N THR A 426 -33.55 -13.91 9.51
CA THR A 426 -32.36 -13.64 10.35
C THR A 426 -31.13 -13.24 9.53
N SER A 427 -31.14 -13.54 8.23
CA SER A 427 -30.11 -13.18 7.27
C SER A 427 -30.67 -13.10 5.85
N GLY A 428 -29.96 -12.43 4.95
CA GLY A 428 -30.29 -12.29 3.54
C GLY A 428 -29.22 -11.53 2.78
N THR A 429 -29.58 -11.06 1.60
CA THR A 429 -28.72 -10.27 0.70
C THR A 429 -29.45 -8.98 0.34
N ALA A 430 -28.73 -7.86 0.27
CA ALA A 430 -29.26 -6.58 -0.14
C ALA A 430 -28.27 -5.83 -1.05
N GLY A 431 -28.76 -5.21 -2.12
CA GLY A 431 -28.00 -4.40 -3.06
C GLY A 431 -28.24 -2.90 -2.88
N TYR A 432 -27.65 -2.09 -3.76
CA TYR A 432 -27.90 -0.64 -3.78
C TYR A 432 -29.39 -0.33 -3.95
N GLY A 433 -29.92 0.58 -3.13
CA GLY A 433 -31.33 0.99 -3.18
C GLY A 433 -32.28 0.10 -2.38
N ASP A 434 -31.85 -1.08 -1.94
CA ASP A 434 -32.67 -1.94 -1.08
C ASP A 434 -32.89 -1.31 0.30
N THR A 435 -34.01 -1.64 0.93
CA THR A 435 -34.39 -1.14 2.25
C THR A 435 -34.32 -2.24 3.31
N ILE A 436 -33.76 -1.90 4.46
CA ILE A 436 -33.65 -2.76 5.64
C ILE A 436 -34.51 -2.20 6.77
N GLN A 437 -35.29 -3.08 7.39
CA GLN A 437 -36.01 -2.80 8.63
C GLN A 437 -35.68 -3.88 9.66
N VAL A 438 -35.39 -3.49 10.89
CA VAL A 438 -35.15 -4.41 12.00
C VAL A 438 -36.40 -4.51 12.85
N VAL A 439 -36.73 -5.72 13.30
CA VAL A 439 -37.86 -5.99 14.17
C VAL A 439 -37.36 -6.72 15.41
N MET A 440 -37.63 -6.21 16.60
CA MET A 440 -37.30 -6.90 17.84
C MET A 440 -38.34 -6.66 18.93
N THR A 441 -38.29 -7.50 19.96
CA THR A 441 -39.17 -7.38 21.13
C THR A 441 -38.50 -6.50 22.18
N ALA A 442 -39.25 -5.54 22.73
CA ALA A 442 -38.81 -4.68 23.82
C ALA A 442 -38.52 -5.48 25.12
N PRO A 443 -37.66 -4.97 26.01
CA PRO A 443 -37.34 -5.66 27.25
C PRO A 443 -38.56 -5.89 28.15
N GLY A 444 -38.46 -6.88 29.04
CA GLY A 444 -39.56 -7.30 29.92
C GLY A 444 -39.82 -6.36 31.11
N SER A 445 -38.95 -5.39 31.36
CA SER A 445 -39.04 -4.49 32.52
C SER A 445 -38.73 -3.04 32.10
N ALA A 446 -39.38 -2.09 32.76
CA ALA A 446 -39.10 -0.66 32.62
C ALA A 446 -37.67 -0.31 33.04
N GLY A 447 -37.07 0.70 32.39
CA GLY A 447 -35.73 1.19 32.65
C GLY A 447 -34.62 0.41 31.94
N ASN A 448 -34.99 -0.65 31.23
CA ASN A 448 -34.06 -1.50 30.48
C ASN A 448 -34.15 -1.24 28.97
N ALA A 449 -33.12 -1.70 28.25
CA ALA A 449 -33.05 -1.69 26.80
C ALA A 449 -32.65 -3.04 26.23
N ASN A 450 -33.19 -3.36 25.06
CA ASN A 450 -32.63 -4.38 24.19
C ASN A 450 -31.84 -3.72 23.06
N THR A 451 -30.74 -4.33 22.65
CA THR A 451 -29.92 -3.92 21.51
C THR A 451 -29.74 -5.08 20.54
N VAL A 452 -29.59 -4.73 19.27
CA VAL A 452 -29.21 -5.67 18.22
C VAL A 452 -28.26 -4.99 17.25
N ASP A 453 -27.24 -5.72 16.83
CA ASP A 453 -26.36 -5.33 15.74
C ASP A 453 -26.86 -5.97 14.44
N VAL A 454 -26.76 -5.23 13.34
CA VAL A 454 -27.02 -5.74 12.01
C VAL A 454 -25.72 -5.66 11.24
N ALA A 455 -25.15 -6.83 10.93
CA ALA A 455 -24.04 -6.94 10.01
C ALA A 455 -24.53 -6.65 8.59
N LEU A 456 -23.86 -5.73 7.91
CA LEU A 456 -24.23 -5.17 6.60
C LEU A 456 -22.96 -5.17 5.72
N GLY A 457 -22.61 -6.32 5.17
CA GLY A 457 -21.33 -6.52 4.47
C GLY A 457 -20.14 -6.22 5.40
N GLU A 458 -19.36 -5.20 5.05
CA GLU A 458 -18.22 -4.72 5.85
C GLU A 458 -18.60 -3.64 6.89
N ASN A 459 -19.89 -3.27 7.00
CA ASN A 459 -20.39 -2.32 8.00
C ASN A 459 -21.24 -3.02 9.07
N THR A 460 -21.47 -2.36 10.20
CA THR A 460 -22.38 -2.80 11.26
C THR A 460 -23.21 -1.63 11.76
N ALA A 461 -24.52 -1.81 11.84
CA ALA A 461 -25.44 -0.81 12.37
C ALA A 461 -26.14 -1.37 13.62
N ARG A 462 -26.17 -0.60 14.71
CA ARG A 462 -26.86 -0.97 15.95
C ARG A 462 -28.25 -0.35 15.99
N TRP A 463 -29.20 -1.10 16.53
CA TRP A 463 -30.50 -0.58 16.94
C TRP A 463 -30.75 -0.86 18.42
N LYS A 464 -31.42 0.09 19.10
CA LYS A 464 -31.69 0.06 20.55
C LYS A 464 -33.17 0.35 20.79
N VAL A 465 -33.85 -0.51 21.55
CA VAL A 465 -35.25 -0.34 21.96
C VAL A 465 -35.32 -0.33 23.48
N GLY A 466 -35.79 0.79 24.03
CA GLY A 466 -35.96 0.99 25.47
C GLY A 466 -37.41 0.86 25.91
N VAL A 467 -37.59 0.53 27.19
CA VAL A 467 -38.84 0.76 27.91
C VAL A 467 -38.59 1.87 28.93
N PRO A 468 -39.27 3.03 28.86
CA PRO A 468 -39.07 4.10 29.82
C PRO A 468 -39.37 3.64 31.23
N ASN A 469 -38.53 4.07 32.17
CA ASN A 469 -38.88 4.14 33.58
C ASN A 469 -38.90 5.63 33.94
N GLU A 470 -40.10 6.20 34.01
CA GLU A 470 -40.37 7.64 34.16
C GLU A 470 -40.11 8.10 35.60
N THR A 471 -38.90 7.83 36.12
CA THR A 471 -38.52 8.26 37.46
C THR A 471 -37.15 8.92 37.42
N GLY A 472 -37.15 10.25 37.47
CA GLY A 472 -35.96 11.01 37.83
C GLY A 472 -35.62 12.14 36.87
N THR A 473 -35.05 13.19 37.47
CA THR A 473 -34.53 14.36 36.78
C THR A 473 -33.05 14.17 36.46
N ARG A 474 -32.65 14.43 35.21
CA ARG A 474 -31.27 14.48 34.74
C ARG A 474 -30.87 15.92 34.43
N ARG A 475 -29.57 16.19 34.50
CA ARG A 475 -29.01 17.51 34.21
C ARG A 475 -28.20 17.50 32.93
N VAL A 476 -28.15 18.66 32.29
CA VAL A 476 -27.28 18.92 31.14
C VAL A 476 -26.58 20.28 31.30
N PHE A 477 -25.29 20.31 30.98
CA PHE A 477 -24.50 21.53 30.88
C PHE A 477 -23.72 21.58 29.56
N VAL A 478 -23.15 22.75 29.25
CA VAL A 478 -22.24 22.93 28.12
C VAL A 478 -20.80 23.05 28.57
N SER A 479 -19.93 22.23 27.99
CA SER A 479 -18.52 22.18 28.37
C SER A 479 -17.78 23.47 28.09
N GLU A 480 -16.54 23.58 28.55
CA GLU A 480 -15.60 24.54 27.99
C GLU A 480 -15.41 24.35 26.47
N SER A 481 -14.90 25.36 25.77
CA SER A 481 -14.69 25.30 24.32
C SER A 481 -13.44 24.50 23.93
N SER A 482 -13.48 23.75 22.84
CA SER A 482 -12.32 23.08 22.21
C SER A 482 -12.42 23.07 20.68
N SER A 483 -11.32 22.73 20.02
CA SER A 483 -11.36 22.30 18.62
C SER A 483 -12.14 20.98 18.44
N GLY A 484 -12.46 20.63 17.20
CA GLY A 484 -13.14 19.40 16.82
C GLY A 484 -12.29 18.12 16.96
N GLY A 485 -10.97 18.25 17.13
CA GLY A 485 -10.06 17.15 17.49
C GLY A 485 -10.14 16.83 18.99
N ILE A 486 -11.29 16.33 19.44
CA ILE A 486 -11.60 16.02 20.84
C ILE A 486 -10.91 14.72 21.30
N GLY A 487 -10.52 13.85 20.36
CA GLY A 487 -9.96 12.53 20.64
C GLY A 487 -11.01 11.41 20.63
N GLY A 488 -12.12 11.61 19.91
CA GLY A 488 -13.26 10.68 19.86
C GLY A 488 -14.28 10.89 20.98
N ALA A 489 -15.38 10.14 20.91
CA ALA A 489 -16.51 10.28 21.82
C ALA A 489 -16.17 9.97 23.29
N ASN A 490 -15.31 8.98 23.54
CA ASN A 490 -14.86 8.65 24.90
C ASN A 490 -14.00 9.77 25.51
N SER A 491 -13.18 10.45 24.70
CA SER A 491 -12.43 11.62 25.17
C SER A 491 -13.37 12.81 25.47
N GLY A 492 -14.46 12.92 24.70
CA GLY A 492 -15.57 13.83 25.03
C GLY A 492 -16.20 13.51 26.39
N ASP A 493 -16.45 12.24 26.70
CA ASP A 493 -16.98 11.81 28.00
C ASP A 493 -16.02 12.14 29.14
N ALA A 494 -14.73 11.82 28.98
CA ALA A 494 -13.71 12.12 29.97
C ALA A 494 -13.67 13.61 30.30
N ARG A 495 -13.84 14.47 29.28
CA ARG A 495 -13.97 15.91 29.48
C ARG A 495 -15.21 16.27 30.28
N CYS A 496 -16.38 15.82 29.86
CA CYS A 496 -17.64 16.07 30.58
C CYS A 496 -17.56 15.60 32.04
N GLN A 497 -16.98 14.43 32.27
CA GLN A 497 -16.80 13.86 33.60
C GLN A 497 -15.82 14.69 34.45
N SER A 498 -14.73 15.16 33.86
CA SER A 498 -13.74 16.00 34.54
C SER A 498 -14.33 17.35 34.96
N GLU A 499 -15.06 18.01 34.07
CA GLU A 499 -15.69 19.31 34.34
C GLU A 499 -16.78 19.17 35.42
N ALA A 500 -17.63 18.15 35.32
CA ALA A 500 -18.64 17.87 36.35
C ALA A 500 -18.03 17.54 37.73
N ALA A 501 -16.92 16.80 37.75
CA ALA A 501 -16.20 16.47 38.98
C ALA A 501 -15.58 17.73 39.61
N ALA A 502 -14.99 18.61 38.80
CA ALA A 502 -14.44 19.89 39.27
C ALA A 502 -15.50 20.81 39.86
N ALA A 503 -16.71 20.80 39.30
CA ALA A 503 -17.87 21.54 39.82
C ALA A 503 -18.61 20.83 40.97
N GLY A 504 -18.17 19.63 41.37
CA GLY A 504 -18.77 18.88 42.47
C GLY A 504 -20.20 18.38 42.19
N LEU A 505 -20.57 18.18 40.93
CA LEU A 505 -21.93 17.81 40.54
C LEU A 505 -22.31 16.36 40.87
N GLY A 506 -21.32 15.49 41.11
CA GLY A 506 -21.51 14.04 41.28
C GLY A 506 -22.04 13.36 40.01
N GLY A 507 -22.31 12.05 40.06
CA GLY A 507 -22.89 11.30 38.93
C GLY A 507 -21.90 10.99 37.79
N THR A 508 -22.44 10.37 36.74
CA THR A 508 -21.71 10.01 35.51
C THR A 508 -22.12 10.92 34.37
N TRP A 509 -21.17 11.46 33.62
CA TRP A 509 -21.43 12.46 32.58
C TRP A 509 -20.82 12.04 31.24
N GLN A 510 -21.60 12.19 30.17
CA GLN A 510 -21.19 11.83 28.82
C GLN A 510 -21.42 12.96 27.84
N ALA A 511 -20.53 13.05 26.85
CA ALA A 511 -20.66 13.95 25.72
C ALA A 511 -21.71 13.43 24.73
N MET A 512 -22.62 14.32 24.34
CA MET A 512 -23.69 14.02 23.38
C MET A 512 -23.24 14.27 21.95
N ILE A 513 -22.36 13.40 21.46
CA ILE A 513 -21.81 13.47 20.11
C ILE A 513 -21.99 12.14 19.35
N SER A 514 -22.04 12.24 18.04
CA SER A 514 -22.11 11.10 17.12
C SER A 514 -20.82 10.92 16.33
N GLU A 515 -20.43 9.68 16.09
CA GLU A 515 -19.36 9.28 15.17
C GLU A 515 -19.96 8.54 13.97
N LEU A 516 -19.60 8.98 12.76
CA LEU A 516 -20.20 8.51 11.51
C LEU A 516 -19.96 7.01 11.26
N ASN A 517 -18.78 6.52 11.62
CA ASN A 517 -18.38 5.13 11.36
C ASN A 517 -18.50 4.24 12.61
N SER A 518 -19.31 4.64 13.59
CA SER A 518 -19.47 3.88 14.84
C SER A 518 -20.87 3.29 14.97
N ALA A 519 -20.92 1.96 15.16
CA ALA A 519 -22.13 1.27 15.53
C ALA A 519 -22.61 1.65 16.94
N THR A 520 -21.74 2.16 17.81
CA THR A 520 -22.03 2.35 19.23
C THR A 520 -22.06 3.81 19.66
N ASN A 521 -21.31 4.68 18.99
CA ASN A 521 -21.12 6.07 19.39
C ASN A 521 -22.05 7.00 18.61
N GLN A 522 -23.35 6.73 18.66
CA GLN A 522 -24.38 7.67 18.20
C GLN A 522 -24.98 8.36 19.43
N ALA A 523 -25.22 9.66 19.37
CA ALA A 523 -25.72 10.43 20.51
C ALA A 523 -26.94 9.77 21.20
N ALA A 524 -27.96 9.37 20.44
CA ALA A 524 -29.12 8.67 21.02
C ALA A 524 -28.83 7.26 21.54
N LEU A 525 -27.76 6.58 21.11
CA LEU A 525 -27.36 5.30 21.70
C LEU A 525 -26.64 5.47 23.05
N ARG A 526 -25.95 6.59 23.22
CA ARG A 526 -25.13 6.92 24.40
C ARG A 526 -25.98 7.26 25.62
N MET A 527 -27.13 7.88 25.43
CA MET A 527 -28.00 8.25 26.55
C MET A 527 -28.84 7.07 27.07
N ASP A 528 -29.09 7.03 28.38
CA ASP A 528 -29.96 6.04 29.03
C ASP A 528 -31.47 6.36 28.91
N PHE A 529 -32.33 5.35 29.07
CA PHE A 529 -33.79 5.50 28.94
C PHE A 529 -34.52 5.73 30.28
N ASN A 530 -33.79 5.99 31.36
CA ASN A 530 -34.31 5.99 32.72
C ASN A 530 -34.29 7.41 33.32
N TRP A 531 -35.09 8.27 32.69
CA TRP A 531 -35.38 9.63 33.11
C TRP A 531 -36.73 10.08 32.56
N ASP A 532 -37.41 10.98 33.30
CA ASP A 532 -38.65 11.64 32.87
C ASP A 532 -38.42 13.10 32.49
N THR A 533 -37.37 13.74 33.01
CA THR A 533 -37.12 15.17 32.79
C THR A 533 -35.62 15.42 32.69
N ILE A 534 -35.20 16.16 31.67
CA ILE A 534 -33.88 16.78 31.59
C ILE A 534 -34.03 18.25 31.92
N VAL A 535 -33.18 18.77 32.80
CA VAL A 535 -33.09 20.20 33.13
C VAL A 535 -31.72 20.75 32.80
N ASN A 536 -31.65 22.03 32.42
CA ASN A 536 -30.37 22.73 32.36
C ASN A 536 -29.87 23.06 33.78
N MET A 537 -28.65 23.60 33.90
CA MET A 537 -28.06 23.91 35.22
C MET A 537 -28.75 25.06 35.98
N ASN A 538 -29.71 25.75 35.35
CA ASN A 538 -30.60 26.71 36.01
C ASN A 538 -31.95 26.10 36.42
N GLY A 539 -32.11 24.78 36.30
CA GLY A 539 -33.31 24.04 36.69
C GLY A 539 -34.48 24.17 35.71
N GLN A 540 -34.28 24.72 34.51
CA GLN A 540 -35.32 24.82 33.48
C GLN A 540 -35.42 23.51 32.72
N THR A 541 -36.65 23.03 32.48
CA THR A 541 -36.91 21.81 31.71
C THR A 541 -36.45 21.97 30.25
N VAL A 542 -35.55 21.10 29.82
CA VAL A 542 -35.08 20.97 28.44
C VAL A 542 -35.94 19.96 27.68
N ALA A 543 -36.20 18.80 28.28
CA ALA A 543 -37.07 17.77 27.70
C ALA A 543 -37.84 17.02 28.80
N THR A 544 -39.06 16.56 28.51
CA THR A 544 -39.94 15.81 29.42
C THR A 544 -40.10 14.33 29.05
N SER A 545 -39.34 13.84 28.07
CA SER A 545 -39.20 12.42 27.78
C SER A 545 -38.10 12.18 26.77
N TRP A 546 -37.68 10.93 26.63
CA TRP A 546 -36.79 10.52 25.55
C TRP A 546 -37.30 10.89 24.16
N GLY A 547 -38.61 10.72 23.92
CA GLY A 547 -39.24 11.07 22.66
C GLY A 547 -39.18 12.58 22.39
N ASP A 548 -39.43 13.39 23.42
CA ASP A 548 -39.38 14.86 23.37
C ASP A 548 -37.98 15.37 22.99
N LEU A 549 -36.90 14.83 23.57
CA LEU A 549 -35.55 15.28 23.21
C LEU A 549 -35.20 15.06 21.72
N TRP A 550 -35.71 13.98 21.12
CA TRP A 550 -35.36 13.55 19.76
C TRP A 550 -36.48 13.79 18.73
N ASP A 551 -37.50 14.59 19.07
CA ASP A 551 -38.58 14.96 18.14
C ASP A 551 -38.22 16.13 17.21
N GLY A 552 -37.04 16.74 17.43
CA GLY A 552 -36.54 17.89 16.70
C GLY A 552 -36.78 19.23 17.40
N SER A 553 -37.26 19.24 18.63
CA SER A 553 -37.37 20.43 19.49
C SER A 553 -37.04 20.14 20.95
N ILE A 554 -36.75 21.20 21.71
CA ILE A 554 -36.55 21.17 23.16
C ILE A 554 -37.26 22.38 23.79
N ALA A 555 -37.72 22.25 25.03
CA ALA A 555 -38.51 23.28 25.71
C ALA A 555 -37.68 24.53 26.08
N ASN A 556 -36.43 24.34 26.50
CA ASN A 556 -35.50 25.43 26.84
C ASN A 556 -34.10 25.12 26.29
N PRO A 557 -33.32 26.16 25.92
CA PRO A 557 -31.95 25.97 25.42
C PRO A 557 -31.00 25.40 26.48
N VAL A 558 -29.97 24.71 26.00
CA VAL A 558 -28.85 24.23 26.82
C VAL A 558 -27.71 25.23 26.71
N ASN A 559 -27.71 26.23 27.60
CA ASN A 559 -26.80 27.38 27.55
C ASN A 559 -26.11 27.72 28.88
N TYR A 560 -26.15 26.81 29.85
CA TYR A 560 -25.45 26.97 31.13
C TYR A 560 -24.28 25.99 31.23
N ASP A 561 -23.15 26.46 31.74
CA ASP A 561 -21.98 25.63 32.03
C ASP A 561 -22.14 24.81 33.32
N GLU A 562 -21.13 24.01 33.66
CA GLU A 562 -21.12 23.12 34.82
C GLU A 562 -21.28 23.85 36.17
N ASN A 563 -21.00 25.15 36.21
CA ASN A 563 -21.14 26.00 37.39
C ASN A 563 -22.49 26.73 37.44
N GLY A 564 -23.38 26.47 36.47
CA GLY A 564 -24.66 27.15 36.35
C GLY A 564 -24.55 28.58 35.83
N VAL A 565 -23.43 28.94 35.18
CA VAL A 565 -23.23 30.26 34.59
C VAL A 565 -23.72 30.24 33.14
N LEU A 566 -24.47 31.29 32.76
CA LEU A 566 -24.97 31.45 31.41
C LEU A 566 -23.81 31.73 30.44
N VAL A 567 -23.68 30.90 29.40
CA VAL A 567 -22.65 31.01 28.36
C VAL A 567 -23.14 31.89 27.21
N SER A 568 -22.27 32.79 26.74
CA SER A 568 -22.56 33.73 25.63
C SER A 568 -23.09 33.06 24.36
N THR A 569 -24.09 33.70 23.75
CA THR A 569 -25.13 33.15 22.86
C THR A 569 -24.74 32.92 21.39
N THR A 570 -23.49 33.18 21.00
CA THR A 570 -23.03 32.98 19.59
C THR A 570 -22.11 31.77 19.41
N THR A 571 -21.92 30.96 20.45
CA THR A 571 -20.97 29.84 20.44
C THR A 571 -21.64 28.59 19.87
N ALA A 572 -20.96 27.90 18.95
CA ALA A 572 -21.38 26.62 18.42
C ALA A 572 -21.12 25.48 19.42
N VAL A 573 -21.88 24.39 19.31
CA VAL A 573 -21.68 23.16 20.09
C VAL A 573 -21.46 22.00 19.14
N TYR A 574 -20.35 21.27 19.23
CA TYR A 574 -20.09 20.09 18.42
C TYR A 574 -21.05 18.95 18.81
N THR A 575 -21.66 18.34 17.78
CA THR A 575 -22.61 17.24 17.95
C THR A 575 -22.37 16.13 16.95
N GLY A 576 -22.20 16.45 15.65
CA GLY A 576 -22.16 15.41 14.59
C GLY A 576 -23.51 14.72 14.39
N THR A 577 -24.57 15.20 15.05
CA THR A 577 -25.83 14.48 15.26
C THR A 577 -26.97 15.15 14.50
N SER A 578 -27.91 14.35 13.99
CA SER A 578 -29.19 14.80 13.42
C SER A 578 -30.23 15.10 14.52
N THR A 579 -31.38 15.64 14.13
CA THR A 579 -32.49 15.89 15.06
C THR A 579 -33.09 14.63 15.69
N THR A 580 -32.87 13.45 15.09
CA THR A 580 -33.34 12.16 15.61
C THR A 580 -32.26 11.40 16.38
N GLY A 581 -31.11 12.03 16.63
CA GLY A 581 -30.07 11.47 17.49
C GLY A 581 -29.13 10.45 16.84
N VAL A 582 -29.32 10.15 15.56
CA VAL A 582 -28.36 9.41 14.71
C VAL A 582 -27.38 10.39 14.03
N PRO A 583 -26.25 9.95 13.47
CA PRO A 583 -25.34 10.84 12.74
C PRO A 583 -26.06 11.64 11.63
N ALA A 584 -25.70 12.92 11.46
CA ALA A 584 -26.32 13.78 10.44
C ALA A 584 -26.04 13.27 9.02
N THR A 585 -26.97 13.36 8.07
CA THR A 585 -26.80 12.77 6.72
C THR A 585 -25.75 13.48 5.85
N SER A 586 -25.37 14.72 6.19
CA SER A 586 -24.22 15.43 5.63
C SER A 586 -22.96 15.33 6.51
N SER A 587 -22.91 14.32 7.39
CA SER A 587 -22.08 14.21 8.60
C SER A 587 -20.62 14.53 8.36
N ARG A 588 -20.33 15.74 8.79
CA ARG A 588 -19.04 16.29 9.12
C ARG A 588 -18.93 16.05 10.63
N ASP A 589 -18.05 15.16 11.09
CA ASP A 589 -17.86 14.82 12.52
C ASP A 589 -16.40 15.01 12.96
N CYS A 590 -15.65 15.83 12.21
CA CYS A 590 -14.21 16.00 12.42
C CYS A 590 -13.41 14.70 12.36
N SER A 591 -13.79 13.79 11.47
CA SER A 591 -13.13 12.49 11.29
C SER A 591 -13.21 11.67 12.58
N ASN A 592 -14.42 11.41 13.05
CA ASN A 592 -14.72 10.84 14.36
C ASN A 592 -14.06 11.63 15.51
N TRP A 593 -14.09 12.96 15.41
CA TRP A 593 -13.54 13.89 16.39
C TRP A 593 -12.03 13.78 16.62
N LEU A 594 -11.27 13.35 15.60
CA LEU A 594 -9.81 13.22 15.65
C LEU A 594 -9.09 14.36 14.92
N SER A 595 -9.77 15.07 14.03
CA SER A 595 -9.18 16.09 13.17
C SER A 595 -9.30 17.49 13.75
N THR A 596 -8.23 18.25 13.68
CA THR A 596 -8.21 19.71 13.88
C THR A 596 -7.99 20.47 12.56
N VAL A 597 -8.11 19.79 11.42
CA VAL A 597 -7.81 20.37 10.11
C VAL A 597 -8.93 21.32 9.66
N SER A 598 -8.57 22.48 9.11
CA SER A 598 -9.52 23.52 8.71
C SER A 598 -10.41 23.16 7.50
N THR A 599 -10.03 22.16 6.72
CA THR A 599 -10.82 21.65 5.57
C THR A 599 -11.80 20.56 5.98
N THR A 600 -11.59 19.91 7.13
CA THR A 600 -12.57 19.02 7.76
C THR A 600 -13.54 19.87 8.55
N THR A 601 -14.77 19.41 8.67
CA THR A 601 -15.81 20.12 9.43
C THR A 601 -16.50 19.17 10.40
N GLY A 602 -17.14 19.74 11.42
CA GLY A 602 -17.98 19.10 12.41
C GLY A 602 -19.37 19.74 12.37
N THR A 603 -20.42 18.94 12.42
CA THR A 603 -21.80 19.41 12.55
C THR A 603 -21.98 19.96 13.95
N THR A 604 -22.61 21.12 14.03
CA THR A 604 -22.74 21.88 15.26
C THR A 604 -24.19 22.30 15.51
N GLY A 605 -24.57 22.35 16.78
CA GLY A 605 -25.77 22.99 17.30
C GLY A 605 -25.53 24.42 17.77
N LEU A 606 -26.62 25.12 18.12
CA LEU A 606 -26.63 26.47 18.70
C LEU A 606 -27.05 26.43 20.16
N LEU A 607 -26.29 27.10 21.04
CA LEU A 607 -26.64 27.27 22.45
C LEU A 607 -27.99 27.95 22.68
N THR A 608 -28.49 28.76 21.74
CA THR A 608 -29.81 29.40 21.83
C THR A 608 -30.90 28.66 21.09
N GLY A 609 -30.57 27.56 20.41
CA GLY A 609 -31.52 26.79 19.63
C GLY A 609 -32.50 26.03 20.53
N THR A 610 -33.78 26.03 20.16
CA THR A 610 -34.83 25.19 20.77
C THR A 610 -35.58 24.35 19.73
N ASN A 611 -35.37 24.61 18.45
CA ASN A 611 -35.77 23.72 17.36
C ASN A 611 -34.56 22.88 16.94
N GLY A 612 -34.64 22.15 15.83
CA GLY A 612 -33.57 21.25 15.37
C GLY A 612 -32.15 21.86 15.31
N SER A 613 -32.03 23.19 15.24
CA SER A 613 -30.74 23.89 15.35
C SER A 613 -30.01 23.73 16.68
N TRP A 614 -30.69 23.28 17.76
CA TRP A 614 -30.04 23.01 19.05
C TRP A 614 -28.98 21.90 18.93
N ILE A 615 -29.23 20.90 18.07
CA ILE A 615 -28.34 19.75 17.84
C ILE A 615 -27.76 19.72 16.41
N ALA A 616 -28.50 20.19 15.41
CA ALA A 616 -28.15 20.08 14.00
C ALA A 616 -28.41 21.40 13.25
N ASN A 617 -27.51 22.37 13.36
CA ASN A 617 -27.60 23.65 12.66
C ASN A 617 -26.72 23.70 11.39
N THR A 618 -25.39 23.73 11.56
CA THR A 618 -24.45 23.93 10.45
C THR A 618 -23.14 23.20 10.66
N GLY A 619 -22.33 23.08 9.60
CA GLY A 619 -20.98 22.54 9.66
C GLY A 619 -19.95 23.64 9.93
N THR A 620 -19.11 23.45 10.95
CA THR A 620 -18.03 24.36 11.32
C THR A 620 -16.67 23.68 11.11
N ALA A 621 -15.64 24.40 10.69
CA ALA A 621 -14.30 23.84 10.48
C ALA A 621 -13.71 23.31 11.80
N CYS A 622 -13.04 22.15 11.75
CA CYS A 622 -12.64 21.43 12.97
C CYS A 622 -11.52 22.12 13.77
N ASN A 623 -10.82 23.08 13.17
CA ASN A 623 -9.89 23.93 13.89
C ASN A 623 -10.58 25.03 14.72
N ASN A 624 -11.87 25.30 14.48
CA ASN A 624 -12.61 26.30 15.24
C ASN A 624 -12.99 25.78 16.61
N SER A 625 -13.08 26.71 17.57
CA SER A 625 -13.46 26.42 18.95
C SER A 625 -14.99 26.35 19.09
N ALA A 626 -15.50 25.24 19.63
CA ALA A 626 -16.90 25.01 19.97
C ALA A 626 -17.01 24.13 21.23
N ARG A 627 -18.20 24.05 21.84
CA ARG A 627 -18.44 23.35 23.11
C ARG A 627 -19.02 21.94 22.90
N LEU A 628 -19.23 21.19 23.96
CA LEU A 628 -19.96 19.91 23.98
C LEU A 628 -21.18 20.00 24.89
N TYR A 629 -22.23 19.26 24.59
CA TYR A 629 -23.29 19.02 25.55
C TYR A 629 -22.91 17.83 26.44
N CYS A 630 -22.92 18.04 27.75
CA CYS A 630 -22.59 17.05 28.76
C CYS A 630 -23.85 16.64 29.51
N PHE A 631 -24.33 15.42 29.29
CA PHE A 631 -25.55 14.89 29.89
C PHE A 631 -25.22 13.94 31.04
N GLU A 632 -25.89 14.13 32.16
CA GLU A 632 -25.87 13.21 33.29
C GLU A 632 -26.56 11.87 32.90
N GLN A 633 -25.93 10.77 33.28
CA GLN A 633 -26.42 9.39 33.12
C GLN A 633 -26.84 8.80 34.48
N VAL A 634 -27.69 7.76 34.47
CA VAL A 634 -27.95 6.93 35.67
C VAL A 634 -26.65 6.22 36.05
N PRO A 635 -26.31 6.08 37.36
CA PRO A 635 -25.36 5.06 37.79
C PRO A 635 -25.89 3.71 37.30
N GLY A 636 -25.20 3.12 36.32
CA GLY A 636 -25.55 1.78 35.82
C GLY A 636 -25.49 0.73 36.93
N PRO A 637 -25.88 -0.54 36.64
CA PRO A 637 -25.53 -1.64 37.53
C PRO A 637 -24.03 -1.55 37.86
N GLY A 638 -23.69 -1.74 39.14
CA GLY A 638 -22.37 -1.42 39.68
C GLY A 638 -21.24 -1.87 38.76
N ASP A 639 -20.63 -0.90 38.09
CA ASP A 639 -19.49 -1.11 37.22
C ASP A 639 -18.28 -1.28 38.11
N THR A 640 -17.83 -2.52 38.19
CA THR A 640 -16.63 -2.92 38.92
C THR A 640 -15.47 -3.14 37.97
N THR A 641 -15.59 -2.82 36.68
CA THR A 641 -14.52 -3.00 35.69
C THR A 641 -13.85 -1.65 35.42
N PRO A 642 -12.64 -1.41 35.94
CA PRO A 642 -11.94 -0.16 35.69
C PRO A 642 -11.62 0.05 34.21
N ASP A 643 -11.44 1.31 33.84
CA ASP A 643 -10.80 1.65 32.58
C ASP A 643 -9.44 0.94 32.50
N PRO A 644 -9.03 0.45 31.31
CA PRO A 644 -7.78 -0.25 31.15
C PRO A 644 -6.59 0.56 31.67
N PHE A 645 -5.78 -0.04 32.54
CA PHE A 645 -4.57 0.57 33.07
C PHE A 645 -3.39 -0.40 33.07
N SER A 646 -2.17 0.15 33.06
CA SER A 646 -0.96 -0.68 33.00
C SER A 646 0.23 -0.03 33.69
N TYR A 647 1.17 -0.90 34.09
CA TYR A 647 2.45 -0.52 34.67
C TYR A 647 3.56 -0.73 33.63
N ASN A 648 4.50 0.20 33.56
CA ASN A 648 5.68 0.03 32.72
C ASN A 648 6.60 -1.02 33.38
N PRO A 649 7.16 -1.99 32.62
CA PRO A 649 8.20 -2.87 33.10
C PRO A 649 9.37 -2.09 33.69
N MET A 650 9.97 -2.64 34.74
CA MET A 650 11.11 -2.03 35.42
C MET A 650 12.29 -2.99 35.51
N THR A 651 13.49 -2.43 35.47
CA THR A 651 14.73 -3.21 35.59
C THR A 651 15.48 -2.81 36.85
N ALA A 652 15.81 -3.79 37.68
CA ALA A 652 16.79 -3.62 38.74
C ALA A 652 18.19 -3.65 38.14
N GLN A 653 19.06 -2.72 38.53
CA GLN A 653 20.46 -2.64 38.07
C GLN A 653 21.33 -3.83 38.50
N ALA A 654 20.84 -4.70 39.40
CA ALA A 654 21.54 -5.90 39.86
C ALA A 654 20.59 -7.08 40.03
N ALA A 655 21.03 -8.28 39.63
CA ALA A 655 20.35 -9.53 39.98
C ALA A 655 20.51 -9.82 41.48
N ALA A 656 19.42 -9.66 42.23
CA ALA A 656 19.35 -10.01 43.63
C ALA A 656 17.88 -10.25 43.99
N SER A 657 17.56 -11.45 44.46
CA SER A 657 16.20 -11.89 44.80
C SER A 657 15.56 -11.19 46.01
N THR A 658 16.15 -10.08 46.46
CA THR A 658 15.76 -9.30 47.66
C THR A 658 15.72 -7.81 47.38
N VAL A 659 15.89 -7.38 46.12
CA VAL A 659 15.80 -5.97 45.73
C VAL A 659 14.35 -5.67 45.38
N ASP A 660 13.67 -4.96 46.28
CA ASP A 660 12.32 -4.43 46.06
C ASP A 660 12.34 -3.39 44.94
N VAL A 661 11.62 -3.68 43.86
CA VAL A 661 11.33 -2.72 42.79
C VAL A 661 9.91 -2.21 42.97
N THR A 662 9.70 -0.89 42.92
CA THR A 662 8.39 -0.26 43.11
C THR A 662 7.97 0.48 41.85
N ALA A 663 6.78 0.17 41.34
CA ALA A 663 6.22 0.83 40.16
C ALA A 663 5.64 2.22 40.48
N ALA A 664 5.44 3.03 39.43
CA ALA A 664 4.70 4.28 39.53
C ALA A 664 3.23 4.04 39.92
N SER A 665 2.64 4.98 40.67
CA SER A 665 1.23 4.92 41.06
C SER A 665 0.30 5.20 39.88
N VAL A 666 -0.82 4.49 39.82
CA VAL A 666 -1.86 4.63 38.78
C VAL A 666 -3.17 5.05 39.43
N VAL A 667 -3.87 6.02 38.86
CA VAL A 667 -5.23 6.41 39.31
C VAL A 667 -6.25 5.47 38.65
N ILE A 668 -7.15 4.89 39.44
CA ILE A 668 -8.21 4.01 38.97
C ILE A 668 -9.40 4.87 38.49
N SER A 669 -9.84 4.69 37.24
CA SER A 669 -11.00 5.36 36.65
C SER A 669 -12.00 4.34 36.07
N GLY A 670 -13.16 4.81 35.59
CA GLY A 670 -14.14 3.99 34.84
C GLY A 670 -15.11 3.17 35.69
N ILE A 671 -14.81 2.93 36.97
CA ILE A 671 -15.74 2.22 37.88
C ILE A 671 -16.72 3.18 38.54
N ASN A 672 -17.93 2.69 38.82
CA ASN A 672 -18.92 3.38 39.66
C ASN A 672 -19.39 2.53 40.86
N ALA A 673 -18.84 1.34 41.04
CA ALA A 673 -18.95 0.50 42.22
C ALA A 673 -17.57 -0.01 42.67
N ALA A 674 -17.43 -0.33 43.96
CA ALA A 674 -16.16 -0.80 44.51
C ALA A 674 -15.70 -2.11 43.83
N ALA A 675 -14.52 -2.09 43.23
CA ALA A 675 -13.92 -3.22 42.52
C ALA A 675 -12.99 -4.00 43.46
N GLY A 676 -13.05 -5.34 43.46
CA GLY A 676 -12.07 -6.14 44.21
C GLY A 676 -10.67 -6.01 43.61
N VAL A 677 -9.61 -5.96 44.42
CA VAL A 677 -8.22 -5.97 43.94
C VAL A 677 -7.44 -7.13 44.52
N SER A 678 -6.62 -7.77 43.69
CA SER A 678 -5.67 -8.80 44.12
C SER A 678 -4.36 -8.71 43.34
N VAL A 679 -3.29 -9.19 43.97
CA VAL A 679 -1.95 -9.30 43.38
C VAL A 679 -1.45 -10.73 43.51
N SER A 680 -0.80 -11.24 42.47
CA SER A 680 -0.17 -12.56 42.47
C SER A 680 0.99 -12.61 41.49
N GLY A 681 1.77 -13.69 41.47
CA GLY A 681 2.88 -13.87 40.54
C GLY A 681 4.20 -14.19 41.22
N SER A 682 5.29 -13.95 40.51
CA SER A 682 6.67 -14.21 40.97
C SER A 682 7.30 -12.95 41.59
N GLY A 683 8.27 -13.14 42.48
CA GLY A 683 8.95 -12.02 43.16
C GLY A 683 8.16 -11.40 44.32
N ASN A 684 7.42 -12.20 45.09
CA ASN A 684 6.68 -11.76 46.29
C ASN A 684 5.89 -10.45 46.11
N PRO A 685 4.97 -10.38 45.13
CA PRO A 685 4.38 -9.11 44.76
C PRO A 685 3.36 -8.61 45.79
N GLU A 686 3.37 -7.30 46.01
CA GLU A 686 2.48 -6.59 46.92
C GLU A 686 1.91 -5.34 46.24
N TYR A 687 0.76 -4.87 46.72
CA TYR A 687 0.19 -3.59 46.34
C TYR A 687 -0.13 -2.73 47.56
N ARG A 688 -0.31 -1.43 47.33
CA ARG A 688 -0.92 -0.51 48.29
C ARG A 688 -1.93 0.38 47.56
N ILE A 689 -2.97 0.76 48.27
CA ILE A 689 -3.99 1.71 47.81
C ILE A 689 -3.70 3.04 48.51
N ASN A 690 -3.62 4.12 47.75
CA ASN A 690 -3.22 5.44 48.23
C ASN A 690 -1.89 5.38 49.00
N ALA A 691 -1.79 6.11 50.10
CA ALA A 691 -0.62 6.08 51.00
C ALA A 691 -0.69 4.96 52.07
N GLY A 692 -1.46 3.90 51.83
CA GLY A 692 -1.64 2.77 52.77
C GLY A 692 -0.44 1.82 52.88
N SER A 693 -0.57 0.81 53.74
CA SER A 693 0.42 -0.26 53.92
C SER A 693 0.47 -1.21 52.72
N TRP A 694 1.65 -1.78 52.46
CA TRP A 694 1.83 -2.85 51.48
C TRP A 694 1.14 -4.14 51.95
N THR A 695 0.47 -4.82 51.04
CA THR A 695 -0.23 -6.09 51.29
C THR A 695 -0.28 -6.94 50.02
N SER A 696 -0.33 -8.26 50.19
CA SER A 696 -0.63 -9.24 49.15
C SER A 696 -2.03 -9.86 49.27
N THR A 697 -2.78 -9.48 50.32
CA THR A 697 -4.15 -9.96 50.54
C THR A 697 -5.14 -9.18 49.68
N SER A 698 -6.21 -9.83 49.21
CA SER A 698 -7.25 -9.17 48.42
C SER A 698 -7.90 -7.99 49.17
N GLY A 699 -8.25 -6.94 48.44
CA GLY A 699 -8.83 -5.70 48.95
C GLY A 699 -9.90 -5.11 48.02
N THR A 700 -10.25 -3.84 48.21
CA THR A 700 -11.26 -3.13 47.39
C THR A 700 -10.74 -1.77 46.94
N LEU A 701 -10.98 -1.42 45.67
CA LEU A 701 -10.67 -0.15 45.02
C LEU A 701 -11.95 0.64 44.71
N ASN A 702 -11.88 1.95 44.83
CA ASN A 702 -12.91 2.89 44.42
C ASN A 702 -12.42 3.78 43.26
N ASN A 703 -13.36 4.39 42.55
CA ASN A 703 -13.06 5.35 41.50
C ASN A 703 -12.23 6.52 42.08
N GLY A 704 -11.11 6.84 41.46
CA GLY A 704 -10.16 7.86 41.90
C GLY A 704 -9.08 7.37 42.88
N ASP A 705 -9.12 6.13 43.37
CA ASP A 705 -8.04 5.59 44.20
C ASP A 705 -6.73 5.46 43.41
N THR A 706 -5.60 5.64 44.09
CA THR A 706 -4.28 5.37 43.49
C THR A 706 -3.79 3.97 43.87
N LEU A 707 -3.38 3.16 42.90
CA LEU A 707 -2.83 1.83 43.08
C LEU A 707 -1.32 1.86 42.79
N THR A 708 -0.51 1.37 43.74
CA THR A 708 0.94 1.23 43.57
C THR A 708 1.34 -0.22 43.85
N ILE A 709 2.27 -0.77 43.08
CA ILE A 709 2.71 -2.17 43.20
C ILE A 709 4.23 -2.27 43.40
N ARG A 710 4.67 -3.34 44.05
CA ARG A 710 6.10 -3.69 44.19
C ARG A 710 6.32 -5.19 44.13
N ALA A 711 7.54 -5.59 43.77
CA ALA A 711 8.00 -6.98 43.75
C ALA A 711 9.54 -7.05 43.78
N ASP A 712 10.07 -8.19 44.20
CA ASP A 712 11.49 -8.49 44.17
C ASP A 712 12.02 -8.61 42.73
N ALA A 713 13.25 -8.14 42.51
CA ALA A 713 14.02 -8.44 41.31
C ALA A 713 14.37 -9.94 41.22
N PRO A 714 14.56 -10.51 40.03
CA PRO A 714 14.92 -11.92 39.87
C PRO A 714 16.39 -12.20 40.28
N ALA A 715 16.66 -13.45 40.66
CA ALA A 715 17.95 -13.87 41.22
C ALA A 715 19.10 -13.99 40.20
N SER A 716 18.80 -13.96 38.90
CA SER A 716 19.77 -14.13 37.82
C SER A 716 19.67 -13.01 36.79
N ASN A 717 20.82 -12.54 36.30
CA ASN A 717 20.87 -11.61 35.17
C ASN A 717 20.16 -12.23 33.98
N GLY A 718 19.38 -11.44 33.24
CA GLY A 718 18.61 -11.97 32.11
C GLY A 718 17.23 -12.54 32.47
N ALA A 719 16.92 -12.79 33.76
CA ALA A 719 15.60 -13.31 34.17
C ALA A 719 14.56 -12.20 34.40
N ARG A 720 13.27 -12.58 34.44
CA ARG A 720 12.13 -11.69 34.73
C ARG A 720 11.13 -12.33 35.70
N ASN A 721 10.63 -11.55 36.64
CA ASN A 721 9.46 -11.86 37.45
C ASN A 721 8.21 -11.25 36.79
N LYS A 722 7.12 -12.03 36.69
CA LYS A 722 5.79 -11.61 36.23
C LYS A 722 4.89 -11.39 37.45
N VAL A 723 4.35 -10.19 37.58
CA VAL A 723 3.34 -9.78 38.55
C VAL A 723 2.01 -9.64 37.84
N THR A 724 0.95 -10.22 38.42
CA THR A 724 -0.42 -10.16 37.93
C THR A 724 -1.26 -9.34 38.90
N ILE A 725 -1.93 -8.31 38.39
CA ILE A 725 -2.85 -7.47 39.14
C ILE A 725 -4.23 -7.63 38.54
N THR A 726 -5.20 -7.97 39.38
CA THR A 726 -6.61 -8.02 38.99
C THR A 726 -7.36 -6.97 39.78
N ALA A 727 -8.04 -6.06 39.09
CA ALA A 727 -8.91 -5.04 39.65
C ALA A 727 -10.30 -5.18 39.01
N GLY A 728 -11.26 -5.68 39.79
CA GLY A 728 -12.57 -6.05 39.31
C GLY A 728 -12.51 -7.22 38.34
N THR A 729 -13.03 -7.01 37.12
CA THR A 729 -12.88 -7.97 36.01
C THR A 729 -11.65 -7.70 35.15
N TYR A 730 -10.99 -6.54 35.31
CA TYR A 730 -9.81 -6.17 34.55
C TYR A 730 -8.55 -6.80 35.15
N THR A 731 -7.69 -7.37 34.31
CA THR A 731 -6.40 -7.94 34.73
C THR A 731 -5.29 -7.31 33.90
N THR A 732 -4.18 -6.95 34.56
CA THR A 732 -2.98 -6.39 33.94
C THR A 732 -1.73 -7.05 34.50
N TYR A 733 -0.62 -6.91 33.79
CA TYR A 733 0.67 -7.49 34.18
C TYR A 733 1.71 -6.40 34.38
N TRP A 734 2.65 -6.68 35.29
CA TRP A 734 3.85 -5.89 35.48
C TRP A 734 5.06 -6.82 35.54
N TYR A 735 6.18 -6.37 35.00
CA TYR A 735 7.38 -7.19 34.86
C TYR A 735 8.57 -6.51 35.52
N VAL A 736 9.29 -7.30 36.33
CA VAL A 736 10.54 -6.87 36.98
C VAL A 736 11.68 -7.71 36.42
N GLY A 737 12.60 -7.08 35.71
CA GLY A 737 13.81 -7.69 35.17
C GLY A 737 15.04 -7.45 36.04
N ALA A 738 16.04 -8.32 35.93
CA ALA A 738 17.41 -8.02 36.36
C ALA A 738 18.24 -7.66 35.12
N GLY A 739 18.79 -6.45 35.10
CA GLY A 739 19.53 -5.92 33.95
C GLY A 739 20.81 -6.70 33.67
N ASP A 740 21.05 -7.04 32.40
CA ASP A 740 22.35 -7.52 31.91
C ASP A 740 22.96 -6.41 31.04
N THR A 741 23.80 -5.57 31.65
CA THR A 741 24.41 -4.40 31.00
C THR A 741 25.41 -4.77 29.89
N GLY A 742 25.81 -6.05 29.78
CA GLY A 742 26.66 -6.55 28.69
C GLY A 742 25.88 -7.16 27.51
N LEU A 743 24.55 -7.26 27.61
CA LEU A 743 23.74 -7.92 26.60
C LEU A 743 23.33 -6.93 25.51
N THR A 744 23.86 -7.12 24.29
CA THR A 744 23.38 -6.44 23.08
C THR A 744 22.28 -7.28 22.41
N ARG A 745 21.14 -6.67 22.11
CA ARG A 745 20.07 -7.25 21.24
C ARG A 745 20.10 -6.62 19.86
N ARG A 746 19.52 -7.30 18.88
CA ARG A 746 19.36 -6.80 17.51
C ARG A 746 17.89 -6.52 17.16
N ILE A 747 17.69 -5.57 16.26
CA ILE A 747 16.39 -5.21 15.69
C ILE A 747 16.51 -4.92 14.19
N PHE A 748 15.51 -5.34 13.41
CA PHE A 748 15.41 -5.06 11.97
C PHE A 748 13.96 -4.82 11.54
N VAL A 749 13.79 -4.38 10.29
CA VAL A 749 12.50 -4.18 9.64
C VAL A 749 12.26 -5.31 8.65
N ARG A 750 11.22 -6.10 8.85
CA ARG A 750 10.89 -7.21 7.96
C ARG A 750 10.56 -6.74 6.54
N SER A 751 11.21 -7.28 5.51
CA SER A 751 11.08 -6.86 4.09
C SER A 751 9.94 -7.53 3.30
N ALA A 752 9.56 -8.76 3.65
CA ALA A 752 8.57 -9.55 2.90
C ALA A 752 7.14 -9.39 3.46
N VAL A 753 6.16 -9.08 2.61
CA VAL A 753 4.79 -8.81 3.06
C VAL A 753 3.85 -9.98 2.85
N ASP A 754 3.29 -10.46 3.96
CA ASP A 754 1.89 -10.80 4.08
C ASP A 754 1.51 -10.41 5.51
N TRP A 755 0.54 -9.50 5.68
CA TRP A 755 -0.13 -9.25 6.96
C TRP A 755 -1.47 -9.98 7.03
N TYR A 756 -1.91 -10.54 5.90
CA TYR A 756 -3.16 -11.26 5.82
C TYR A 756 -3.12 -12.51 6.73
N GLY A 757 -4.08 -12.58 7.67
CA GLY A 757 -4.34 -13.75 8.51
C GLY A 757 -3.40 -13.96 9.72
N SER A 758 -2.79 -12.92 10.28
CA SER A 758 -2.21 -13.05 11.64
C SER A 758 -3.34 -13.07 12.66
N ASN A 759 -3.76 -14.24 13.12
CA ASN A 759 -4.88 -14.37 14.07
C ASN A 759 -4.63 -13.72 15.45
N ASN A 760 -3.44 -13.16 15.68
CA ASN A 760 -2.98 -12.44 16.88
C ASN A 760 -1.50 -12.04 16.72
N ILE A 761 -0.95 -11.34 17.72
CA ILE A 761 0.44 -10.93 17.75
C ILE A 761 1.44 -12.10 17.82
N THR A 762 1.06 -13.25 18.40
CA THR A 762 1.90 -14.47 18.45
C THR A 762 2.20 -15.00 17.05
N THR A 763 1.24 -14.86 16.14
CA THR A 763 1.44 -15.23 14.73
C THR A 763 2.46 -14.31 14.06
N MET A 764 2.50 -13.03 14.44
CA MET A 764 3.51 -12.08 13.96
C MET A 764 4.90 -12.42 14.47
N ASP A 765 5.00 -12.87 15.73
CA ASP A 765 6.26 -13.35 16.30
C ASP A 765 6.81 -14.53 15.49
N GLY A 766 5.95 -15.51 15.19
CA GLY A 766 6.30 -16.63 14.31
C GLY A 766 6.76 -16.20 12.91
N ARG A 767 6.20 -15.12 12.34
CA ARG A 767 6.62 -14.57 11.05
C ARG A 767 7.98 -13.86 11.13
N CYS A 768 8.24 -13.12 12.20
CA CYS A 768 9.56 -12.55 12.47
C CYS A 768 10.62 -13.64 12.63
N ALA A 769 10.34 -14.67 13.44
CA ALA A 769 11.20 -15.83 13.62
C ALA A 769 11.48 -16.57 12.31
N ALA A 770 10.46 -16.82 11.49
CA ALA A 770 10.61 -17.51 10.21
C ALA A 770 11.42 -16.70 9.19
N THR A 771 11.19 -15.38 9.10
CA THR A 771 11.95 -14.51 8.19
C THR A 771 13.40 -14.36 8.62
N ALA A 772 13.65 -14.18 9.92
CA ALA A 772 15.00 -14.14 10.46
C ALA A 772 15.75 -15.46 10.23
N ALA A 773 15.10 -16.60 10.46
CA ALA A 773 15.68 -17.91 10.22
C ALA A 773 16.02 -18.14 8.74
N ALA A 774 15.14 -17.71 7.81
CA ALA A 774 15.39 -17.78 6.37
C ALA A 774 16.57 -16.90 5.92
N ALA A 775 16.82 -15.79 6.63
CA ALA A 775 17.96 -14.91 6.41
C ALA A 775 19.23 -15.33 7.18
N GLY A 776 19.20 -16.44 7.91
CA GLY A 776 20.35 -16.95 8.67
C GLY A 776 20.62 -16.21 9.98
N LEU A 777 19.65 -15.45 10.50
CA LEU A 777 19.72 -14.69 11.77
C LEU A 777 19.23 -15.50 12.99
N GLY A 778 18.91 -16.79 12.82
CA GLY A 778 18.33 -17.64 13.87
C GLY A 778 16.81 -17.47 14.05
N SER A 779 16.21 -18.25 14.96
CA SER A 779 14.75 -18.33 15.17
C SER A 779 14.23 -17.48 16.33
N ASN A 780 15.10 -16.84 17.11
CA ASN A 780 14.74 -16.13 18.34
C ASN A 780 14.31 -14.67 18.10
N TRP A 781 13.26 -14.46 17.32
CA TRP A 781 12.77 -13.12 16.93
C TRP A 781 11.27 -12.97 17.16
N ALA A 782 10.83 -11.80 17.63
CA ALA A 782 9.43 -11.44 17.82
C ALA A 782 9.12 -10.10 17.17
N ALA A 783 7.85 -9.88 16.84
CA ALA A 783 7.37 -8.60 16.37
C ALA A 783 7.27 -7.61 17.53
N LEU A 784 7.84 -6.42 17.35
CA LEU A 784 7.68 -5.29 18.25
C LEU A 784 6.42 -4.51 17.87
N ALA A 785 5.28 -4.97 18.38
CA ALA A 785 3.96 -4.40 18.16
C ALA A 785 3.08 -4.57 19.41
N SER A 786 1.93 -3.91 19.47
CA SER A 786 1.01 -3.99 20.61
C SER A 786 -0.35 -4.55 20.21
N GLU A 787 -0.90 -5.47 21.00
CA GLU A 787 -2.28 -5.98 20.91
C GLU A 787 -3.08 -5.50 22.13
N ASN A 788 -4.39 -5.26 21.98
CA ASN A 788 -5.28 -4.83 23.07
C ASN A 788 -5.64 -5.96 24.05
N VAL A 789 -4.62 -6.67 24.54
CA VAL A 789 -4.74 -7.68 25.58
C VAL A 789 -3.70 -7.40 26.67
N PRO A 790 -3.94 -7.81 27.93
CA PRO A 790 -3.08 -7.45 29.06
C PRO A 790 -1.57 -7.78 28.91
N ASP A 791 -1.22 -8.80 28.13
CA ASP A 791 0.18 -9.19 27.82
C ASP A 791 0.65 -8.77 26.42
N GLY A 792 -0.21 -8.07 25.68
CA GLY A 792 -0.05 -7.80 24.25
C GLY A 792 0.80 -6.58 23.92
N TYR A 793 1.14 -5.74 24.91
CA TYR A 793 1.86 -4.49 24.68
C TYR A 793 3.33 -4.71 24.32
N ALA A 794 3.85 -3.93 23.36
CA ALA A 794 5.23 -4.06 22.87
C ALA A 794 6.26 -3.94 24.01
N VAL A 795 6.02 -3.05 24.96
CA VAL A 795 6.86 -2.88 26.15
C VAL A 795 6.93 -4.15 27.02
N ASN A 796 5.88 -4.97 27.07
CA ASN A 796 5.86 -6.20 27.86
C ASN A 796 6.51 -7.40 27.14
N LYS A 797 6.66 -7.29 25.82
CA LYS A 797 7.15 -8.36 24.95
C LYS A 797 8.67 -8.42 24.84
N MET A 798 9.33 -7.27 24.80
CA MET A 798 10.78 -7.22 24.81
C MET A 798 11.25 -7.28 26.28
N ASN A 799 12.14 -8.21 26.60
CA ASN A 799 12.61 -8.35 27.98
C ASN A 799 13.47 -7.13 28.33
N ALA A 800 13.25 -6.52 29.50
CA ALA A 800 14.04 -5.37 29.97
C ALA A 800 15.43 -5.77 30.52
N ASN A 801 16.08 -6.75 29.88
CA ASN A 801 17.24 -7.47 30.38
C ASN A 801 18.50 -7.30 29.51
N TRP A 802 18.61 -6.17 28.80
CA TRP A 802 19.70 -5.88 27.88
C TRP A 802 20.24 -4.47 28.10
N GLY A 803 21.52 -4.29 27.78
CA GLY A 803 22.25 -3.02 27.92
C GLY A 803 22.39 -2.23 26.62
N THR A 804 22.26 -2.85 25.45
CA THR A 804 22.27 -2.11 24.17
C THR A 804 21.37 -2.77 23.14
N LEU A 805 20.64 -1.99 22.35
CA LEU A 805 19.92 -2.46 21.16
C LEU A 805 20.65 -1.93 19.94
N LYS A 806 20.97 -2.81 18.98
CA LYS A 806 21.60 -2.44 17.72
C LYS A 806 20.73 -2.80 16.54
N ASN A 807 20.83 -2.04 15.46
CA ASN A 807 20.30 -2.50 14.18
C ASN A 807 21.23 -3.59 13.59
N LEU A 808 20.83 -4.26 12.51
CA LEU A 808 21.66 -5.29 11.87
C LEU A 808 22.99 -4.75 11.29
N ASN A 809 23.10 -3.44 11.03
CA ASN A 809 24.34 -2.79 10.62
C ASN A 809 25.30 -2.48 11.79
N GLY A 810 24.88 -2.76 13.03
CA GLY A 810 25.69 -2.57 14.24
C GLY A 810 25.60 -1.17 14.85
N ASP A 811 24.75 -0.29 14.34
CA ASP A 811 24.49 1.03 14.94
C ASP A 811 23.67 0.89 16.21
N ILE A 812 24.00 1.68 17.23
CA ILE A 812 23.30 1.65 18.52
C ILE A 812 21.96 2.38 18.40
N VAL A 813 20.88 1.62 18.40
CA VAL A 813 19.50 2.12 18.37
C VAL A 813 19.11 2.67 19.73
N ALA A 814 19.40 1.94 20.82
CA ALA A 814 19.15 2.37 22.19
C ALA A 814 20.24 1.85 23.15
N ASN A 815 20.64 2.67 24.11
CA ASN A 815 21.67 2.38 25.11
C ASN A 815 21.10 1.78 26.41
N SER A 816 19.79 1.62 26.50
CA SER A 816 19.11 0.95 27.60
C SER A 816 17.68 0.60 27.20
N TRP A 817 17.05 -0.22 28.03
CA TRP A 817 15.62 -0.51 27.91
C TRP A 817 14.77 0.76 27.96
N GLU A 818 15.09 1.67 28.88
CA GLU A 818 14.37 2.91 29.09
C GLU A 818 14.53 3.88 27.90
N ASP A 819 15.75 3.97 27.34
CA ASP A 819 16.10 4.78 26.15
C ASP A 819 15.27 4.37 24.92
N LEU A 820 14.88 3.09 24.79
CA LEU A 820 14.02 2.66 23.69
C LEU A 820 12.63 3.32 23.73
N TRP A 821 12.12 3.61 24.92
CA TRP A 821 10.73 4.01 25.17
C TRP A 821 10.56 5.46 25.62
N ASP A 822 11.65 6.24 25.65
CA ASP A 822 11.62 7.66 26.02
C ASP A 822 11.30 8.59 24.85
N GLY A 823 11.19 8.04 23.63
CA GLY A 823 10.83 8.76 22.42
C GLY A 823 12.02 9.28 21.61
N SER A 824 13.25 8.90 21.96
CA SER A 824 14.46 9.16 21.17
C SER A 824 15.29 7.90 20.97
N LEU A 825 15.81 7.69 19.77
CA LEU A 825 16.79 6.64 19.48
C LEU A 825 18.14 7.28 19.18
N GLY A 826 19.23 6.59 19.51
CA GLY A 826 20.56 6.97 19.03
C GLY A 826 20.64 6.91 17.50
N PHE A 827 20.08 5.84 16.92
CA PHE A 827 19.94 5.64 15.48
C PHE A 827 18.60 4.99 15.17
N GLY A 828 17.99 5.38 14.05
CA GLY A 828 16.73 4.78 13.61
C GLY A 828 16.89 3.34 13.11
N VAL A 829 15.82 2.55 13.25
CA VAL A 829 15.80 1.15 12.79
C VAL A 829 15.49 1.12 11.29
N GLY A 830 16.52 1.03 10.46
CA GLY A 830 16.41 1.24 9.01
C GLY A 830 16.91 0.10 8.13
N TYR A 831 17.15 -1.10 8.66
CA TYR A 831 17.72 -2.23 7.90
C TYR A 831 16.79 -3.45 7.97
N ASP A 832 16.73 -4.24 6.90
CA ASP A 832 15.95 -5.47 6.82
C ASP A 832 16.74 -6.74 7.15
N GLU A 833 16.06 -7.90 7.14
CA GLU A 833 16.67 -9.20 7.45
C GLU A 833 17.88 -9.56 6.58
N ASN A 834 18.04 -8.94 5.41
CA ASN A 834 19.14 -9.17 4.48
C ASN A 834 20.22 -8.08 4.57
N TYR A 835 20.26 -7.35 5.69
CA TYR A 835 21.16 -6.22 5.94
C TYR A 835 20.99 -5.07 4.93
N GLN A 836 19.83 -4.96 4.27
CA GLN A 836 19.55 -3.89 3.32
C GLN A 836 18.82 -2.72 3.98
N PRO A 837 19.22 -1.46 3.75
CA PRO A 837 18.45 -0.30 4.12
C PRO A 837 17.05 -0.32 3.54
N ILE A 838 16.08 -0.10 4.40
CA ILE A 838 14.66 -0.14 4.09
C ILE A 838 13.99 1.10 4.66
N SER A 839 13.29 1.82 3.79
CA SER A 839 12.46 2.98 4.12
C SER A 839 10.99 2.57 3.95
N ALA A 840 10.30 2.35 5.06
CA ALA A 840 8.95 1.82 5.07
C ALA A 840 8.16 2.32 6.28
N TYR A 841 6.84 2.34 6.12
CA TYR A 841 5.92 2.45 7.26
C TYR A 841 5.90 1.12 8.01
N ILE A 842 6.02 1.21 9.33
CA ILE A 842 6.10 0.07 10.22
C ILE A 842 4.83 0.00 11.04
N ARG A 843 4.10 -1.10 10.94
CA ARG A 843 2.91 -1.31 11.77
C ARG A 843 3.33 -1.75 13.15
N THR A 844 2.91 -0.98 14.15
CA THR A 844 3.29 -1.21 15.53
C THR A 844 2.06 -1.23 16.44
N ALA A 845 0.99 -0.50 16.10
CA ALA A 845 -0.12 -0.21 17.02
C ALA A 845 0.34 0.29 18.41
N THR A 846 1.54 0.85 18.46
CA THR A 846 2.27 1.12 19.71
C THR A 846 2.53 2.62 19.81
N LEU A 847 2.32 3.18 20.99
CA LEU A 847 2.68 4.56 21.35
C LEU A 847 4.16 4.64 21.72
N ALA A 848 4.73 5.85 21.77
CA ALA A 848 6.15 6.05 22.06
C ALA A 848 6.60 5.43 23.40
N ASN A 849 5.70 5.32 24.38
CA ASN A 849 5.94 4.68 25.67
C ASN A 849 5.76 3.15 25.66
N GLY A 850 5.63 2.54 24.48
CA GLY A 850 5.50 1.09 24.28
C GLY A 850 4.15 0.48 24.61
N ARG A 851 3.13 1.32 24.86
CA ARG A 851 1.76 0.90 25.13
C ARG A 851 0.94 0.80 23.84
N HIS A 852 -0.19 0.09 23.93
CA HIS A 852 -1.16 0.02 22.84
C HIS A 852 -1.76 1.39 22.52
N SER A 853 -1.95 1.65 21.23
CA SER A 853 -2.41 2.94 20.69
C SER A 853 -3.93 3.04 20.47
N GLY A 854 -4.69 2.00 20.81
CA GLY A 854 -6.10 1.86 20.46
C GLY A 854 -6.35 1.32 19.04
N ASN A 855 -5.35 1.35 18.16
CA ASN A 855 -5.46 1.00 16.74
C ASN A 855 -4.52 -0.16 16.39
N ASP A 856 -4.98 -1.42 16.47
CA ASP A 856 -4.22 -2.65 16.21
C ASP A 856 -4.86 -3.60 15.21
N CYS A 857 -5.69 -3.12 14.29
CA CYS A 857 -6.39 -4.01 13.37
C CYS A 857 -7.24 -5.07 14.09
N LEU A 858 -7.98 -4.66 15.14
CA LEU A 858 -8.87 -5.54 15.90
C LEU A 858 -8.13 -6.75 16.46
N GLY A 859 -7.07 -6.50 17.24
CA GLY A 859 -6.20 -7.54 17.77
C GLY A 859 -5.40 -8.28 16.70
N TRP A 860 -5.00 -7.57 15.63
CA TRP A 860 -4.30 -8.09 14.46
C TRP A 860 -5.08 -9.08 13.60
N THR A 861 -6.31 -9.41 13.99
CA THR A 861 -7.12 -10.47 13.37
C THR A 861 -7.79 -10.04 12.06
N THR A 862 -7.92 -8.73 11.82
CA THR A 862 -8.64 -8.21 10.66
C THR A 862 -7.72 -7.72 9.56
N THR A 863 -8.11 -8.01 8.33
CA THR A 863 -7.52 -7.45 7.11
C THR A 863 -8.41 -6.38 6.50
N SER A 864 -9.39 -5.90 7.28
CA SER A 864 -10.42 -4.97 6.83
C SER A 864 -9.84 -3.58 6.58
N SER A 865 -10.41 -2.91 5.58
CA SER A 865 -10.08 -1.53 5.28
C SER A 865 -10.64 -0.49 6.27
N THR A 866 -11.49 -0.93 7.20
CA THR A 866 -12.15 -0.07 8.19
C THR A 866 -11.41 0.09 9.50
N TYR A 867 -10.43 -0.78 9.76
CA TYR A 867 -9.60 -0.72 10.95
C TYR A 867 -8.22 -0.19 10.58
N TRP A 868 -7.60 0.45 11.55
CA TRP A 868 -6.30 1.07 11.36
C TRP A 868 -5.28 0.48 12.33
N SER A 869 -4.03 0.55 11.91
CA SER A 869 -2.89 0.37 12.80
C SER A 869 -2.13 1.67 12.89
N THR A 870 -1.80 2.10 14.11
CA THR A 870 -0.79 3.15 14.29
C THR A 870 0.53 2.64 13.71
N THR A 871 1.19 3.51 12.94
CA THR A 871 2.46 3.16 12.29
C THR A 871 3.60 4.01 12.77
N GLY A 872 4.77 3.42 12.89
CA GLY A 872 6.05 4.12 12.91
C GLY A 872 6.68 4.19 11.51
N ALA A 873 7.90 4.72 11.44
CA ALA A 873 8.69 4.78 10.21
C ALA A 873 10.10 4.24 10.44
N SER A 874 10.56 3.39 9.53
CA SER A 874 11.94 2.91 9.58
C SER A 874 12.93 4.05 9.39
N GLY A 875 14.09 3.93 10.03
CA GLY A 875 15.16 4.92 9.96
C GLY A 875 14.90 6.24 10.72
N SER A 876 13.72 6.43 11.32
CA SER A 876 13.48 7.56 12.23
C SER A 876 14.19 7.33 13.57
N ALA A 877 14.87 8.36 14.08
CA ALA A 877 15.45 8.37 15.42
C ALA A 877 14.61 9.16 16.46
N SER A 878 13.47 9.72 16.04
CA SER A 878 12.49 10.36 16.94
C SER A 878 11.36 9.38 17.27
N SER A 879 10.47 9.74 18.19
CA SER A 879 9.27 8.96 18.58
C SER A 879 8.42 8.46 17.40
N PHE A 880 8.54 9.11 16.24
CA PHE A 880 7.97 8.70 14.95
C PHE A 880 8.45 7.32 14.48
N TRP A 881 9.53 6.76 15.07
CA TRP A 881 10.05 5.44 14.76
C TRP A 881 9.04 4.34 15.09
N ILE A 882 8.33 4.46 16.21
CA ILE A 882 7.35 3.46 16.69
C ILE A 882 5.92 4.01 16.70
N ALA A 883 5.75 5.32 16.87
CA ALA A 883 4.46 6.00 16.95
C ALA A 883 4.46 7.25 16.05
N GLY A 884 4.39 7.03 14.75
CA GLY A 884 4.20 8.10 13.77
C GLY A 884 2.80 8.71 13.83
N ALA A 885 2.66 9.94 13.37
CA ALA A 885 1.38 10.66 13.28
C ALA A 885 0.39 10.06 12.25
N SER A 886 0.81 9.00 11.56
CA SER A 886 0.04 8.34 10.50
C SER A 886 -0.54 7.01 10.99
N VAL A 887 -1.83 6.83 10.77
CA VAL A 887 -2.52 5.54 10.89
C VAL A 887 -2.65 4.91 9.51
N VAL A 888 -2.34 3.63 9.39
CA VAL A 888 -2.38 2.93 8.10
C VAL A 888 -3.41 1.80 8.17
N ASN A 889 -4.23 1.77 7.15
CA ASN A 889 -5.31 0.83 6.94
C ASN A 889 -4.84 -0.64 7.00
N CYS A 890 -5.53 -1.49 7.77
CA CYS A 890 -5.16 -2.90 7.98
C CYS A 890 -5.23 -3.80 6.73
N TYR A 891 -5.81 -3.29 5.65
CA TYR A 891 -5.83 -3.93 4.32
C TYR A 891 -4.50 -3.74 3.55
N VAL A 892 -3.68 -2.75 3.90
CA VAL A 892 -2.43 -2.48 3.19
C VAL A 892 -1.31 -3.34 3.75
N SER A 893 -0.59 -4.03 2.88
CA SER A 893 0.71 -4.65 3.17
C SER A 893 1.63 -3.69 3.98
N GLY A 894 2.03 -4.08 5.19
CA GLY A 894 2.89 -3.26 6.04
C GLY A 894 4.07 -4.02 6.63
N ASN A 895 5.14 -3.29 6.94
CA ASN A 895 6.34 -3.88 7.53
C ASN A 895 6.20 -3.95 9.06
N ALA A 896 7.00 -4.79 9.70
CA ALA A 896 7.03 -4.90 11.16
C ALA A 896 8.48 -4.80 11.64
N TYR A 897 8.67 -4.22 12.82
CA TYR A 897 9.94 -4.37 13.53
C TYR A 897 10.03 -5.77 14.09
N CYS A 898 11.10 -6.48 13.76
CA CYS A 898 11.46 -7.75 14.36
C CYS A 898 12.63 -7.52 15.30
N VAL A 899 12.43 -7.85 16.56
CA VAL A 899 13.42 -7.72 17.63
C VAL A 899 13.75 -9.09 18.18
N GLU A 900 15.00 -9.31 18.56
CA GLU A 900 15.38 -10.57 19.21
C GLU A 900 14.58 -10.76 20.50
N SER A 901 13.95 -11.93 20.65
CA SER A 901 12.91 -12.20 21.65
C SER A 901 13.26 -13.28 22.67
N GLY A 902 14.36 -14.01 22.49
CA GLY A 902 14.79 -15.09 23.38
C GLY A 902 15.63 -14.63 24.59
N SER A 903 15.75 -15.54 25.57
CA SER A 903 16.99 -15.73 26.34
C SER A 903 18.02 -16.36 25.39
N ASN A 904 19.27 -15.88 25.38
CA ASN A 904 20.34 -16.15 24.40
C ASN A 904 20.80 -17.62 24.21
N ALA A 905 19.94 -18.63 24.32
CA ALA A 905 20.38 -20.02 24.36
C ALA A 905 20.64 -20.66 22.97
N ASP A 906 20.34 -20.00 21.83
CA ASP A 906 20.47 -20.61 20.48
C ASP A 906 20.93 -19.65 19.33
N ASP A 907 21.59 -18.51 19.62
CA ASP A 907 22.06 -17.58 18.55
C ASP A 907 23.43 -18.02 17.98
N GLU A 908 23.50 -18.29 16.68
CA GLU A 908 24.70 -18.80 16.00
C GLU A 908 25.38 -17.77 15.07
N LEU A 909 24.86 -16.53 14.96
CA LEU A 909 25.39 -15.53 14.04
C LEU A 909 26.11 -14.39 14.77
N PRO A 910 27.46 -14.32 14.73
CA PRO A 910 28.20 -13.27 15.42
C PRO A 910 27.88 -11.88 14.86
N ASN A 911 28.04 -10.86 15.70
CA ASN A 911 28.10 -9.47 15.26
C ASN A 911 29.21 -9.32 14.21
N ALA A 912 28.99 -8.46 13.21
CA ALA A 912 29.98 -8.21 12.17
C ALA A 912 31.32 -7.74 12.78
N PHE A 913 32.41 -8.37 12.37
CA PHE A 913 33.77 -8.01 12.76
C PHE A 913 34.71 -8.09 11.56
N TYR A 914 35.85 -7.38 11.62
CA TYR A 914 36.80 -7.31 10.51
C TYR A 914 38.23 -7.15 11.00
N PHE A 915 39.17 -7.53 10.14
CA PHE A 915 40.60 -7.34 10.36
C PHE A 915 41.14 -6.31 9.38
N HIS A 916 41.97 -5.38 9.86
CA HIS A 916 42.63 -4.39 9.00
C HIS A 916 43.74 -5.05 8.18
N PRO A 917 43.89 -4.74 6.88
CA PRO A 917 45.03 -5.20 6.11
C PRO A 917 46.35 -4.81 6.78
N MET A 918 47.31 -5.71 6.78
CA MET A 918 48.62 -5.50 7.41
C MET A 918 49.76 -5.76 6.45
N THR A 919 50.86 -5.07 6.70
CA THR A 919 52.06 -5.16 5.89
C THR A 919 53.23 -5.56 6.77
N ALA A 920 53.97 -6.62 6.41
CA ALA A 920 55.20 -6.97 7.10
C ALA A 920 56.27 -5.89 6.83
N GLN A 921 56.70 -5.18 7.87
CA GLN A 921 57.75 -4.16 7.75
C GLN A 921 59.14 -4.80 7.75
N GLY A 922 59.88 -4.71 6.63
CA GLY A 922 61.34 -4.76 6.63
C GLY A 922 62.08 -6.10 6.42
N ALA A 923 61.47 -7.18 5.92
CA ALA A 923 62.23 -8.40 5.56
C ALA A 923 61.62 -9.16 4.37
N PRO A 924 62.44 -9.76 3.48
CA PRO A 924 61.96 -10.66 2.44
C PRO A 924 61.62 -12.04 3.06
N SER A 925 60.57 -12.68 2.55
CA SER A 925 60.13 -14.08 2.78
C SER A 925 59.47 -14.44 4.13
N THR A 926 58.25 -14.99 4.04
CA THR A 926 57.56 -15.84 5.05
C THR A 926 57.51 -15.34 6.49
N ALA A 927 57.39 -14.02 6.70
CA ALA A 927 57.21 -13.48 8.05
C ALA A 927 55.77 -13.68 8.51
N ASP A 928 55.58 -14.29 9.68
CA ASP A 928 54.31 -14.39 10.39
C ASP A 928 53.77 -12.99 10.70
N VAL A 929 52.73 -12.56 10.00
CA VAL A 929 52.00 -11.33 10.31
C VAL A 929 50.82 -11.69 11.20
N VAL A 930 50.58 -10.90 12.25
CA VAL A 930 49.49 -11.14 13.21
C VAL A 930 48.53 -9.97 13.15
N SER A 931 47.25 -10.26 12.91
CA SER A 931 46.17 -9.27 12.89
C SER A 931 45.90 -8.63 14.27
N SER A 932 45.08 -7.59 14.29
CA SER A 932 44.46 -7.09 15.52
C SER A 932 43.53 -8.14 16.12
N THR A 933 43.43 -8.17 17.45
CA THR A 933 42.44 -9.00 18.15
C THR A 933 41.04 -8.40 18.02
N VAL A 934 40.04 -9.23 17.70
CA VAL A 934 38.63 -8.86 17.63
C VAL A 934 37.83 -9.60 18.71
N ASN A 935 36.81 -8.95 19.27
CA ASN A 935 35.89 -9.58 20.21
C ASN A 935 34.75 -10.25 19.45
N ILE A 936 34.38 -11.47 19.85
CA ILE A 936 33.28 -12.23 19.27
C ILE A 936 32.05 -12.07 20.16
N ASP A 937 31.15 -11.22 19.70
CA ASP A 937 29.87 -10.92 20.34
C ASP A 937 28.71 -11.31 19.43
N GLY A 938 27.48 -11.27 19.95
CA GLY A 938 26.28 -11.52 19.15
C GLY A 938 25.97 -12.99 18.89
N ILE A 939 26.71 -13.93 19.51
CA ILE A 939 26.31 -15.35 19.57
C ILE A 939 25.78 -15.70 20.97
N GLY A 940 24.91 -16.69 21.02
CA GLY A 940 24.26 -17.25 22.21
C GLY A 940 24.70 -18.67 22.54
N VAL A 941 25.22 -19.39 21.54
CA VAL A 941 25.86 -20.71 21.69
C VAL A 941 27.27 -20.70 21.09
N PRO A 942 28.15 -21.65 21.46
CA PRO A 942 29.42 -21.84 20.77
C PRO A 942 29.22 -22.19 19.29
N VAL A 943 29.86 -21.45 18.38
CA VAL A 943 29.74 -21.63 16.93
C VAL A 943 31.07 -22.05 16.30
N SER A 944 31.04 -22.61 15.10
CA SER A 944 32.28 -23.01 14.42
C SER A 944 33.14 -21.81 14.03
N VAL A 945 34.47 -21.94 14.09
CA VAL A 945 35.43 -20.98 13.54
C VAL A 945 36.41 -21.71 12.64
N ASN A 946 36.65 -21.16 11.45
CA ASN A 946 37.53 -21.71 10.43
C ASN A 946 38.37 -20.60 9.79
N VAL A 947 39.58 -20.94 9.35
CA VAL A 947 40.45 -20.05 8.58
C VAL A 947 40.98 -20.78 7.35
N SER A 948 41.06 -20.09 6.22
CA SER A 948 41.57 -20.63 4.95
C SER A 948 42.16 -19.51 4.08
N GLY A 949 42.76 -19.83 2.93
CA GLY A 949 43.33 -18.85 2.01
C GLY A 949 44.84 -19.01 1.82
N SER A 950 45.50 -17.98 1.28
CA SER A 950 46.95 -18.01 1.01
C SER A 950 47.79 -17.53 2.20
N GLY A 951 49.04 -17.99 2.28
CA GLY A 951 49.97 -17.61 3.36
C GLY A 951 49.80 -18.42 4.64
N ASN A 952 49.48 -19.72 4.56
CA ASN A 952 49.38 -20.62 5.72
C ASN A 952 48.60 -20.04 6.92
N PRO A 953 47.34 -19.64 6.72
CA PRO A 953 46.64 -18.90 7.75
C PRO A 953 46.27 -19.77 8.94
N GLU A 954 46.40 -19.19 10.13
CA GLU A 954 46.03 -19.78 11.41
C GLU A 954 45.23 -18.77 12.24
N TYR A 955 44.43 -19.27 13.17
CA TYR A 955 43.75 -18.45 14.15
C TYR A 955 44.05 -18.94 15.56
N ARG A 956 43.81 -18.07 16.53
CA ARG A 956 43.74 -18.44 17.95
C ARG A 956 42.53 -17.78 18.58
N ILE A 957 41.92 -18.51 19.51
CA ILE A 957 40.84 -18.03 20.37
C ILE A 957 41.46 -17.64 21.70
N ASN A 958 41.20 -16.42 22.17
CA ASN A 958 41.81 -15.87 23.36
C ASN A 958 43.34 -15.91 23.29
N SER A 959 43.98 -16.36 24.37
CA SER A 959 45.43 -16.58 24.43
C SER A 959 45.83 -18.05 24.12
N GLY A 960 44.99 -18.77 23.38
CA GLY A 960 45.21 -20.17 23.01
C GLY A 960 46.33 -20.38 21.98
N ALA A 961 46.59 -21.66 21.66
CA ALA A 961 47.53 -22.04 20.61
C ALA A 961 47.00 -21.67 19.22
N TRP A 962 47.91 -21.36 18.30
CA TRP A 962 47.60 -21.17 16.89
C TRP A 962 47.21 -22.49 16.23
N THR A 963 46.16 -22.47 15.43
CA THR A 963 45.66 -23.64 14.69
C THR A 963 45.04 -23.23 13.35
N SER A 964 45.13 -24.10 12.35
CA SER A 964 44.39 -24.01 11.09
C SER A 964 43.21 -25.00 11.00
N ALA A 965 43.11 -25.93 11.96
CA ALA A 965 41.99 -26.85 12.06
C ALA A 965 40.76 -26.12 12.61
N GLY A 966 39.57 -26.45 12.10
CA GLY A 966 38.31 -25.88 12.58
C GLY A 966 38.08 -26.13 14.07
N GLY A 967 37.47 -25.17 14.75
CA GLY A 967 37.19 -25.21 16.18
C GLY A 967 35.87 -24.54 16.53
N THR A 968 35.62 -24.34 17.82
CA THR A 968 34.41 -23.66 18.33
C THR A 968 34.79 -22.41 19.11
N ILE A 969 34.02 -21.34 18.94
CA ILE A 969 34.22 -20.04 19.59
C ILE A 969 32.92 -19.59 20.26
N SER A 970 33.01 -19.03 21.46
CA SER A 970 31.87 -18.64 22.31
C SER A 970 31.76 -17.13 22.46
N ARG A 971 30.60 -16.65 22.92
CA ARG A 971 30.37 -15.22 23.19
C ARG A 971 31.38 -14.69 24.20
N GLY A 972 31.99 -13.55 23.90
CA GLY A 972 33.00 -12.90 24.72
C GLY A 972 34.42 -13.43 24.50
N ASP A 973 34.58 -14.49 23.70
CA ASP A 973 35.91 -14.91 23.25
C ASP A 973 36.50 -13.88 22.29
N THR A 974 37.82 -13.82 22.25
CA THR A 974 38.55 -12.99 21.31
C THR A 974 39.16 -13.84 20.20
N LEU A 975 39.20 -13.32 18.98
CA LEU A 975 39.77 -13.99 17.81
C LEU A 975 40.95 -13.18 17.30
N THR A 976 42.08 -13.84 17.07
CA THR A 976 43.23 -13.26 16.37
C THR A 976 43.64 -14.21 15.26
N VAL A 977 43.92 -13.69 14.07
CA VAL A 977 44.43 -14.46 12.93
C VAL A 977 45.86 -14.08 12.58
N ARG A 978 46.62 -15.03 12.03
CA ARG A 978 47.97 -14.83 11.49
C ARG A 978 48.14 -15.53 10.16
N ALA A 979 49.07 -15.04 9.34
CA ALA A 979 49.46 -15.62 8.06
C ALA A 979 50.83 -15.11 7.63
N ASP A 980 51.52 -15.90 6.81
CA ASP A 980 52.78 -15.54 6.16
C ASP A 980 52.59 -14.36 5.20
N ALA A 981 53.50 -13.40 5.24
CA ALA A 981 53.63 -12.41 4.17
C ALA A 981 54.10 -13.08 2.85
N PRO A 982 53.63 -12.59 1.69
CA PRO A 982 54.02 -13.15 0.40
C PRO A 982 55.53 -12.99 0.13
N ALA A 983 56.14 -13.96 -0.55
CA ALA A 983 57.58 -13.99 -0.79
C ALA A 983 58.06 -12.94 -1.79
N THR A 984 57.16 -12.37 -2.60
CA THR A 984 57.46 -11.35 -3.60
C THR A 984 56.93 -9.98 -3.14
N ALA A 985 57.77 -8.95 -3.22
CA ALA A 985 57.33 -7.57 -2.98
C ALA A 985 56.18 -7.21 -3.94
N ASN A 986 55.24 -6.37 -3.47
CA ASN A 986 54.04 -5.95 -4.21
C ASN A 986 52.98 -7.05 -4.43
N GLN A 987 53.08 -8.20 -3.75
CA GLN A 987 52.00 -9.19 -3.69
C GLN A 987 51.25 -9.11 -2.36
N ARG A 988 50.02 -9.67 -2.33
CA ARG A 988 49.20 -9.82 -1.13
C ARG A 988 48.69 -11.26 -0.98
N ASN A 989 48.71 -11.77 0.24
CA ASN A 989 48.00 -12.98 0.62
C ASN A 989 46.58 -12.63 1.10
N LYS A 990 45.58 -13.45 0.73
CA LYS A 990 44.18 -13.30 1.13
C LYS A 990 43.83 -14.42 2.11
N VAL A 991 43.47 -14.05 3.32
CA VAL A 991 43.01 -14.93 4.39
C VAL A 991 41.50 -14.81 4.52
N THR A 992 40.79 -15.92 4.49
CA THR A 992 39.35 -16.03 4.69
C THR A 992 39.10 -16.55 6.10
N VAL A 993 38.33 -15.80 6.89
CA VAL A 993 37.96 -16.15 8.27
C VAL A 993 36.45 -16.33 8.32
N THR A 994 35.99 -17.48 8.80
CA THR A 994 34.56 -17.80 8.93
C THR A 994 34.25 -18.12 10.38
N VAL A 995 33.25 -17.45 10.96
CA VAL A 995 32.73 -17.72 12.31
C VAL A 995 31.21 -17.90 12.22
N GLY A 996 30.71 -19.08 12.60
CA GLY A 996 29.35 -19.50 12.27
C GLY A 996 29.13 -19.48 10.76
N THR A 997 28.14 -18.70 10.31
CA THR A 997 27.87 -18.43 8.89
C THR A 997 28.50 -17.12 8.39
N TYR A 998 29.08 -16.29 9.28
CA TYR A 998 29.69 -15.01 8.92
C TYR A 998 31.10 -15.21 8.34
N THR A 999 31.39 -14.60 7.18
CA THR A 999 32.71 -14.67 6.53
C THR A 999 33.30 -13.28 6.29
N THR A 1000 34.57 -13.11 6.63
CA THR A 1000 35.35 -11.88 6.42
C THR A 1000 36.73 -12.18 5.86
N TYR A 1001 37.40 -11.17 5.31
CA TYR A 1001 38.72 -11.31 4.72
C TYR A 1001 39.76 -10.47 5.45
N TRP A 1002 40.98 -10.98 5.50
CA TRP A 1002 42.16 -10.29 5.98
C TRP A 1002 43.26 -10.38 4.93
N TYR A 1003 43.93 -9.26 4.62
CA TYR A 1003 44.98 -9.21 3.61
C TYR A 1003 46.34 -8.94 4.25
N VAL A 1004 47.34 -9.71 3.83
CA VAL A 1004 48.73 -9.57 4.28
C VAL A 1004 49.62 -9.20 3.09
N GLY A 1005 50.21 -8.01 3.11
CA GLY A 1005 51.13 -7.52 2.08
C GLY A 1005 52.60 -7.67 2.45
N ALA A 1006 53.46 -7.83 1.44
CA ALA A 1006 54.90 -7.66 1.58
C ALA A 1006 55.27 -6.20 1.28
N GLY A 1007 55.55 -5.43 2.33
CA GLY A 1007 55.76 -3.98 2.24
C GLY A 1007 57.10 -3.60 1.65
N ASN A 1008 57.11 -2.50 0.90
CA ASN A 1008 58.33 -1.75 0.59
C ASN A 1008 58.17 -0.34 1.17
N THR A 1009 58.58 -0.15 2.41
CA THR A 1009 58.44 1.11 3.18
C THR A 1009 59.28 2.26 2.62
N GLY A 1010 60.15 2.01 1.63
CA GLY A 1010 60.89 3.04 0.91
C GLY A 1010 60.17 3.62 -0.31
N ASN A 1011 59.02 3.05 -0.71
CA ASN A 1011 58.29 3.48 -1.90
C ASN A 1011 57.34 4.64 -1.58
N THR A 1012 57.38 5.66 -2.43
CA THR A 1012 56.36 6.71 -2.49
C THR A 1012 55.36 6.39 -3.58
N LYS A 1013 54.07 6.37 -3.26
CA LYS A 1013 52.97 6.25 -4.21
C LYS A 1013 52.25 7.59 -4.36
N ARG A 1014 51.49 7.71 -5.43
CA ARG A 1014 50.82 8.95 -5.81
C ARG A 1014 49.31 8.77 -5.93
N ILE A 1015 48.55 9.81 -5.59
CA ILE A 1015 47.09 9.86 -5.72
C ILE A 1015 46.64 11.21 -6.30
N PHE A 1016 45.70 11.20 -7.24
CA PHE A 1016 45.10 12.41 -7.82
C PHE A 1016 43.57 12.34 -7.83
N VAL A 1017 42.92 13.49 -7.95
CA VAL A 1017 41.48 13.60 -8.24
C VAL A 1017 41.26 13.91 -9.72
N THR A 1018 40.31 13.28 -10.39
CA THR A 1018 40.10 13.52 -11.83
C THR A 1018 39.67 14.97 -12.11
N ALA A 1019 40.32 15.63 -13.07
CA ALA A 1019 39.88 16.94 -13.56
C ALA A 1019 38.52 16.88 -14.25
N THR A 1020 38.22 15.76 -14.90
CA THR A 1020 36.92 15.48 -15.52
C THR A 1020 35.97 14.84 -14.52
N THR A 1021 34.69 15.18 -14.59
CA THR A 1021 33.62 14.61 -13.76
C THR A 1021 32.78 13.59 -14.52
N TYR A 1022 32.24 12.60 -13.82
CA TYR A 1022 31.51 11.47 -14.37
C TYR A 1022 30.24 11.19 -13.57
N ASN A 1023 29.21 10.68 -14.23
CA ASN A 1023 28.02 10.17 -13.54
C ASN A 1023 28.33 8.84 -12.81
N GLY A 1024 27.38 8.36 -12.01
CA GLY A 1024 27.54 7.17 -11.17
C GLY A 1024 27.70 5.86 -11.95
N ASN A 1025 27.32 5.79 -13.23
CA ASN A 1025 27.47 4.59 -14.03
C ASN A 1025 28.88 4.50 -14.63
N ARG A 1026 29.79 3.78 -13.98
CA ARG A 1026 31.16 3.52 -14.44
C ARG A 1026 31.38 2.10 -14.94
N ALA A 1027 30.30 1.37 -15.26
CA ALA A 1027 30.36 -0.04 -15.62
C ALA A 1027 31.06 -0.88 -14.53
N GLY A 1028 30.76 -0.57 -13.27
CA GLY A 1028 31.41 -1.18 -12.11
C GLY A 1028 32.80 -0.61 -11.80
N LEU A 1029 33.44 -1.16 -10.76
CA LEU A 1029 34.77 -0.75 -10.33
C LEU A 1029 35.83 -0.90 -11.44
N GLY A 1030 35.72 -1.93 -12.28
CA GLY A 1030 36.66 -2.15 -13.39
C GLY A 1030 36.63 -1.06 -14.47
N GLY A 1031 35.46 -0.46 -14.74
CA GLY A 1031 35.38 0.67 -15.68
C GLY A 1031 35.82 2.00 -15.05
N ALA A 1032 35.65 2.18 -13.75
CA ALA A 1032 36.27 3.28 -13.01
C ALA A 1032 37.81 3.19 -13.04
N ASP A 1033 38.37 1.98 -12.90
CA ASP A 1033 39.81 1.73 -13.00
C ASP A 1033 40.37 2.02 -14.39
N SER A 1034 39.64 1.58 -15.41
CA SER A 1034 39.96 1.88 -16.81
C SER A 1034 39.99 3.40 -17.06
N THR A 1035 39.10 4.15 -16.41
CA THR A 1035 39.08 5.63 -16.47
C THR A 1035 40.33 6.23 -15.84
N CYS A 1036 40.69 5.80 -14.62
CA CYS A 1036 41.90 6.26 -13.94
C CYS A 1036 43.18 5.94 -14.72
N SER A 1037 43.32 4.71 -15.21
CA SER A 1037 44.47 4.28 -16.02
C SER A 1037 44.58 5.06 -17.33
N SER A 1038 43.47 5.33 -18.01
CA SER A 1038 43.46 6.12 -19.25
C SER A 1038 43.93 7.57 -19.02
N LEU A 1039 43.41 8.22 -17.97
CA LEU A 1039 43.79 9.59 -17.62
C LEU A 1039 45.26 9.71 -17.21
N ALA A 1040 45.77 8.76 -16.42
CA ALA A 1040 47.16 8.72 -16.00
C ALA A 1040 48.12 8.51 -17.20
N ASN A 1041 47.76 7.61 -18.12
CA ASN A 1041 48.52 7.39 -19.35
C ASN A 1041 48.54 8.64 -20.24
N ALA A 1042 47.40 9.31 -20.43
CA ALA A 1042 47.31 10.54 -21.21
C ALA A 1042 48.14 11.68 -20.60
N ALA A 1043 48.31 11.69 -19.27
CA ALA A 1043 49.15 12.64 -18.55
C ALA A 1043 50.63 12.23 -18.45
N GLY A 1044 51.03 11.07 -19.00
CA GLY A 1044 52.40 10.58 -18.95
C GLY A 1044 52.85 10.06 -17.58
N LEU A 1045 51.91 9.68 -16.70
CA LEU A 1045 52.20 9.24 -15.33
C LEU A 1045 52.53 7.74 -15.21
N GLY A 1046 52.44 6.98 -16.31
CA GLY A 1046 52.66 5.53 -16.35
C GLY A 1046 51.39 4.71 -16.15
N THR A 1047 51.53 3.38 -16.29
CA THR A 1047 50.43 2.41 -16.18
C THR A 1047 50.23 1.93 -14.73
N GLY A 1048 49.02 1.51 -14.37
CA GLY A 1048 48.72 0.92 -13.06
C GLY A 1048 48.06 1.91 -12.11
N TRP A 1049 46.87 2.39 -12.48
CA TRP A 1049 46.08 3.31 -11.66
C TRP A 1049 44.66 2.79 -11.52
N VAL A 1050 44.15 2.78 -10.30
CA VAL A 1050 42.79 2.33 -9.98
C VAL A 1050 42.01 3.44 -9.29
N ALA A 1051 40.70 3.43 -9.46
CA ALA A 1051 39.79 4.30 -8.74
C ALA A 1051 39.73 3.90 -7.26
N LEU A 1052 39.75 4.86 -6.34
CA LEU A 1052 39.59 4.59 -4.92
C LEU A 1052 38.14 4.83 -4.48
N MET A 1053 37.31 3.78 -4.60
CA MET A 1053 35.89 3.79 -4.27
C MET A 1053 35.41 2.38 -3.89
N SER A 1054 34.28 2.27 -3.17
CA SER A 1054 33.75 1.00 -2.66
C SER A 1054 32.52 0.50 -3.44
N ASP A 1055 32.35 -0.82 -3.55
CA ASP A 1055 31.10 -1.46 -3.96
C ASP A 1055 30.56 -2.40 -2.85
N SER A 1056 29.43 -3.07 -3.10
CA SER A 1056 28.77 -3.99 -2.16
C SER A 1056 29.53 -5.29 -1.90
N GLY A 1057 30.52 -5.62 -2.73
CA GLY A 1057 31.35 -6.81 -2.58
C GLY A 1057 32.41 -6.63 -1.49
N ALA A 1058 32.61 -7.65 -0.66
CA ALA A 1058 33.63 -7.62 0.40
C ALA A 1058 35.07 -7.42 -0.13
N ASP A 1059 35.35 -7.78 -1.39
CA ASP A 1059 36.63 -7.50 -2.08
C ASP A 1059 36.68 -6.10 -2.72
N GLY A 1060 35.54 -5.43 -2.91
CA GLY A 1060 35.44 -4.15 -3.60
C GLY A 1060 35.50 -2.92 -2.69
N TYR A 1061 35.71 -3.08 -1.39
CA TYR A 1061 35.98 -1.96 -0.47
C TYR A 1061 37.26 -1.21 -0.84
N ALA A 1062 37.26 0.11 -0.73
CA ALA A 1062 38.40 0.96 -1.10
C ALA A 1062 39.70 0.60 -0.35
N ILE A 1063 39.61 0.20 0.93
CA ILE A 1063 40.74 -0.31 1.72
C ILE A 1063 41.36 -1.57 1.12
N ASN A 1064 40.57 -2.40 0.45
CA ASN A 1064 41.05 -3.60 -0.24
C ASN A 1064 41.55 -3.29 -1.67
N ARG A 1065 41.45 -2.04 -2.13
CA ARG A 1065 41.83 -1.63 -3.49
C ARG A 1065 43.06 -0.74 -3.52
N ALA A 1066 43.31 0.02 -2.45
CA ALA A 1066 44.58 0.73 -2.29
C ALA A 1066 45.75 -0.28 -2.18
N PRO A 1067 46.94 0.04 -2.73
CA PRO A 1067 48.05 -0.91 -2.74
C PRO A 1067 48.75 -0.93 -1.37
N LEU A 1068 49.25 -2.10 -0.93
CA LEU A 1068 49.87 -2.27 0.39
C LEU A 1068 51.39 -1.98 0.43
N ASN A 1069 51.97 -1.50 -0.68
CA ASN A 1069 53.41 -1.47 -0.96
C ASN A 1069 54.04 -0.06 -0.96
N TRP A 1070 53.63 0.81 -0.02
CA TRP A 1070 54.17 2.15 0.13
C TRP A 1070 54.41 2.53 1.59
N GLY A 1071 55.40 3.39 1.80
CA GLY A 1071 55.66 4.05 3.08
C GLY A 1071 55.17 5.50 3.11
N THR A 1072 54.95 6.13 1.97
CA THR A 1072 54.36 7.49 1.90
C THR A 1072 53.45 7.62 0.67
N LEU A 1073 52.27 8.21 0.85
CA LEU A 1073 51.35 8.57 -0.21
C LEU A 1073 51.37 10.08 -0.42
N THR A 1074 51.59 10.54 -1.65
CA THR A 1074 51.66 11.97 -1.99
C THR A 1074 50.62 12.36 -3.04
N ASN A 1075 50.20 13.63 -3.02
CA ASN A 1075 49.43 14.20 -4.13
C ASN A 1075 50.35 14.57 -5.31
N MET A 1076 49.82 15.03 -6.45
CA MET A 1076 50.67 15.40 -7.60
C MET A 1076 51.57 16.61 -7.39
N ASN A 1077 51.39 17.37 -6.30
CA ASN A 1077 52.26 18.48 -5.91
C ASN A 1077 53.43 18.03 -5.02
N GLY A 1078 53.44 16.77 -4.60
CA GLY A 1078 54.45 16.19 -3.70
C GLY A 1078 54.14 16.35 -2.22
N ASP A 1079 52.96 16.88 -1.86
CA ASP A 1079 52.55 16.98 -0.46
C ASP A 1079 52.20 15.59 0.08
N VAL A 1080 52.59 15.30 1.32
CA VAL A 1080 52.27 14.02 1.98
C VAL A 1080 50.78 14.00 2.34
N VAL A 1081 50.04 13.12 1.68
CA VAL A 1081 48.63 12.84 1.94
C VAL A 1081 48.50 11.88 3.11
N ALA A 1082 49.28 10.79 3.10
CA ALA A 1082 49.34 9.84 4.21
C ALA A 1082 50.78 9.32 4.41
N ALA A 1083 51.25 9.33 5.65
CA ALA A 1083 52.57 8.83 6.06
C ALA A 1083 52.57 7.32 6.37
N SER A 1084 51.39 6.68 6.39
CA SER A 1084 51.27 5.23 6.54
C SER A 1084 49.92 4.74 6.05
N TRP A 1085 49.78 3.42 5.92
CA TRP A 1085 48.50 2.79 5.60
C TRP A 1085 47.40 3.11 6.62
N ALA A 1086 47.75 3.16 7.91
CA ALA A 1086 46.80 3.51 8.97
C ALA A 1086 46.37 4.98 8.88
N ASP A 1087 47.31 5.87 8.58
CA ASP A 1087 47.08 7.32 8.41
C ASP A 1087 46.13 7.63 7.23
N LEU A 1088 46.09 6.79 6.19
CA LEU A 1088 45.10 6.96 5.11
C LEU A 1088 43.66 6.67 5.57
N TRP A 1089 43.49 5.76 6.54
CA TRP A 1089 42.19 5.19 6.92
C TRP A 1089 41.79 5.49 8.36
N ASP A 1090 42.39 6.51 8.98
CA ASP A 1090 42.01 6.98 10.32
C ASP A 1090 40.85 7.98 10.32
N GLY A 1091 40.33 8.30 9.12
CA GLY A 1091 39.26 9.26 8.90
C GLY A 1091 39.74 10.65 8.43
N SER A 1092 41.04 10.92 8.46
CA SER A 1092 41.63 12.17 7.99
C SER A 1092 42.89 11.93 7.16
N VAL A 1093 43.34 12.94 6.40
CA VAL A 1093 44.62 12.90 5.67
C VAL A 1093 45.43 14.16 5.95
N SER A 1094 46.74 14.01 5.96
CA SER A 1094 47.69 15.10 6.25
C SER A 1094 47.64 16.25 5.22
N ALA A 1095 47.27 15.95 3.97
CA ALA A 1095 47.05 16.95 2.92
C ALA A 1095 45.84 16.57 2.04
N PRO A 1096 45.05 17.54 1.55
CA PRO A 1096 43.90 17.26 0.70
C PRO A 1096 44.32 16.70 -0.66
N ILE A 1097 43.46 15.85 -1.23
CA ILE A 1097 43.68 15.20 -2.52
C ILE A 1097 43.05 16.06 -3.62
N ASN A 1098 43.49 17.31 -3.72
CA ASN A 1098 42.92 18.32 -4.63
C ASN A 1098 43.76 18.58 -5.88
N ARG A 1099 44.72 17.72 -6.21
CA ARG A 1099 45.55 17.86 -7.42
C ARG A 1099 45.10 16.87 -8.48
N SER A 1100 44.91 17.36 -9.70
CA SER A 1100 44.55 16.53 -10.85
C SER A 1100 45.75 15.79 -11.44
N GLN A 1101 45.50 14.91 -12.42
CA GLN A 1101 46.53 14.18 -13.15
C GLN A 1101 47.54 15.10 -13.87
N THR A 1102 47.22 16.37 -14.10
CA THR A 1102 48.13 17.40 -14.65
C THR A 1102 48.60 18.41 -13.60
N ASN A 1103 48.44 18.08 -12.32
CA ASN A 1103 48.78 18.91 -11.15
C ASN A 1103 48.01 20.25 -11.06
N THR A 1104 46.80 20.33 -11.63
CA THR A 1104 45.90 21.48 -11.45
C THR A 1104 45.07 21.31 -10.18
N ILE A 1105 44.70 22.40 -9.50
CA ILE A 1105 43.84 22.34 -8.32
C ILE A 1105 42.40 22.04 -8.74
N VAL A 1106 41.78 21.03 -8.12
CA VAL A 1106 40.40 20.60 -8.31
C VAL A 1106 39.77 20.40 -6.93
N ASN A 1107 38.87 21.30 -6.55
CA ASN A 1107 38.07 21.21 -5.33
C ASN A 1107 36.64 20.85 -5.72
N ASN A 1108 36.27 19.57 -5.60
CA ASN A 1108 34.97 19.06 -5.99
C ASN A 1108 34.56 17.88 -5.09
N PHE A 1109 33.28 17.52 -5.15
CA PHE A 1109 32.81 16.26 -4.60
C PHE A 1109 33.27 15.08 -5.46
N VAL A 1110 33.56 13.97 -4.79
CA VAL A 1110 34.18 12.78 -5.37
C VAL A 1110 33.33 11.57 -5.08
N TRP A 1111 33.10 10.71 -6.08
CA TRP A 1111 32.44 9.43 -5.87
C TRP A 1111 33.34 8.50 -5.05
N THR A 1112 32.89 8.09 -3.87
CA THR A 1112 33.66 7.22 -2.98
C THR A 1112 32.84 6.07 -2.43
N ALA A 1113 31.59 6.30 -2.00
CA ALA A 1113 30.80 5.35 -1.19
C ALA A 1113 31.57 4.76 0.00
N THR A 1114 32.61 5.44 0.49
CA THR A 1114 33.61 4.86 1.39
C THR A 1114 33.68 5.68 2.67
N GLY A 1115 33.62 5.02 3.83
CA GLY A 1115 33.78 5.66 5.14
C GLY A 1115 35.24 5.93 5.49
N GLY A 1116 35.48 6.66 6.58
CA GLY A 1116 36.83 7.02 7.05
C GLY A 1116 37.77 5.82 7.27
N ASN A 1117 37.22 4.65 7.60
CA ASN A 1117 37.95 3.38 7.77
C ASN A 1117 38.19 2.61 6.45
N GLY A 1118 37.88 3.22 5.30
CA GLY A 1118 38.10 2.66 3.98
C GLY A 1118 37.16 1.55 3.54
N ARG A 1119 36.08 1.31 4.30
CA ARG A 1119 35.03 0.34 3.94
C ARG A 1119 33.84 1.03 3.32
N LEU A 1120 32.97 0.25 2.69
CA LEU A 1120 31.70 0.75 2.17
C LEU A 1120 30.89 1.41 3.29
N ILE A 1121 30.33 2.60 3.02
CA ILE A 1121 29.42 3.30 3.93
C ILE A 1121 28.05 3.48 3.28
N GLY A 1122 27.01 2.98 3.95
CA GLY A 1122 25.68 2.81 3.36
C GLY A 1122 25.63 1.66 2.34
N THR A 1123 24.49 1.43 1.68
CA THR A 1123 24.35 0.39 0.64
C THR A 1123 24.07 0.96 -0.75
N GLN A 1124 23.97 2.28 -0.86
CA GLN A 1124 23.68 2.97 -2.11
C GLN A 1124 25.02 3.29 -2.78
N THR A 1125 25.39 2.52 -3.79
CA THR A 1125 26.66 2.60 -4.55
C THR A 1125 26.43 2.94 -6.02
N CYS A 1126 25.29 3.56 -6.36
CA CYS A 1126 24.81 3.61 -7.74
C CYS A 1126 24.71 2.23 -8.38
N LEU A 1127 24.13 1.26 -7.66
CA LEU A 1127 24.06 -0.16 -8.02
C LEU A 1127 25.43 -0.70 -8.40
N ASP A 1128 26.39 -0.56 -7.49
CA ASP A 1128 27.80 -0.89 -7.71
C ASP A 1128 28.35 -0.25 -8.97
N TRP A 1129 28.05 1.04 -9.13
CA TRP A 1129 28.52 1.91 -10.21
C TRP A 1129 28.03 1.48 -11.60
N THR A 1130 26.82 0.92 -11.69
CA THR A 1130 26.21 0.48 -12.95
C THR A 1130 25.00 1.31 -13.39
N THR A 1131 24.51 2.25 -12.56
CA THR A 1131 23.38 3.12 -12.90
C THR A 1131 23.71 4.61 -12.86
N SER A 1132 23.00 5.38 -13.68
CA SER A 1132 22.99 6.85 -13.69
C SER A 1132 21.60 7.38 -13.36
N SER A 1133 20.88 6.69 -12.48
CA SER A 1133 19.52 7.04 -12.06
C SER A 1133 19.48 8.34 -11.24
N ASN A 1134 18.43 9.14 -11.45
CA ASN A 1134 18.10 10.31 -10.63
C ASN A 1134 17.32 9.97 -9.34
N SER A 1135 17.20 8.68 -9.00
CA SER A 1135 16.53 8.24 -7.78
C SER A 1135 17.43 8.39 -6.57
N ASN A 1136 16.90 8.99 -5.50
CA ASN A 1136 17.53 9.02 -4.18
C ASN A 1136 17.75 7.63 -3.60
N SER A 1137 17.04 6.59 -4.08
CA SER A 1137 17.21 5.21 -3.63
C SER A 1137 18.56 4.59 -4.00
N TYR A 1138 19.28 5.18 -4.97
CA TYR A 1138 20.60 4.72 -5.39
C TYR A 1138 21.71 5.74 -5.09
N ALA A 1139 21.36 6.88 -4.47
CA ALA A 1139 22.26 8.00 -4.22
C ALA A 1139 23.40 7.61 -3.29
N THR A 1140 24.64 7.88 -3.67
CA THR A 1140 25.80 7.39 -2.92
C THR A 1140 26.53 8.50 -2.19
N ARG A 1141 27.28 8.11 -1.14
CA ARG A 1141 28.09 9.02 -0.33
C ARG A 1141 29.31 9.53 -1.09
N LEU A 1142 29.64 10.79 -0.81
CA LEU A 1142 30.66 11.56 -1.49
C LEU A 1142 31.84 11.87 -0.57
N GLY A 1143 33.04 11.82 -1.12
CA GLY A 1143 34.22 12.49 -0.57
C GLY A 1143 34.33 13.94 -1.06
N SER A 1144 35.23 14.73 -0.48
CA SER A 1144 35.52 16.10 -0.90
C SER A 1144 37.03 16.29 -1.13
N SER A 1145 37.44 16.53 -2.37
CA SER A 1145 38.86 16.62 -2.73
C SER A 1145 39.60 17.78 -2.07
N GLY A 1146 38.88 18.84 -1.71
CA GLY A 1146 39.43 20.02 -1.04
C GLY A 1146 39.55 19.91 0.49
N SER A 1147 39.09 18.81 1.09
CA SER A 1147 39.08 18.63 2.56
C SER A 1147 40.04 17.53 2.99
N SER A 1148 40.73 17.74 4.11
CA SER A 1148 41.55 16.72 4.77
C SER A 1148 40.76 15.83 5.73
N GLY A 1149 39.72 16.37 6.40
CA GLY A 1149 38.90 15.63 7.37
C GLY A 1149 37.62 15.02 6.78
N SER A 1150 37.33 15.33 5.51
CA SER A 1150 36.14 14.83 4.78
C SER A 1150 36.51 14.33 3.39
N TRP A 1151 37.78 13.93 3.23
CA TRP A 1151 38.36 13.62 1.93
C TRP A 1151 37.64 12.44 1.27
N VAL A 1152 37.31 11.41 2.07
CA VAL A 1152 36.65 10.18 1.61
C VAL A 1152 35.16 10.12 1.93
N ASP A 1153 34.72 10.71 3.05
CA ASP A 1153 33.32 10.85 3.43
C ASP A 1153 33.02 12.27 3.92
N SER A 1154 32.15 12.96 3.21
CA SER A 1154 31.70 14.32 3.52
C SER A 1154 30.32 14.39 4.14
N SER A 1155 29.71 13.24 4.43
CA SER A 1155 28.30 13.09 4.82
C SER A 1155 27.26 13.55 3.79
N GLN A 1156 27.71 14.07 2.64
CA GLN A 1156 26.87 14.44 1.50
C GLN A 1156 26.59 13.21 0.64
N SER A 1157 25.40 13.16 0.08
CA SER A 1157 25.02 12.18 -0.95
C SER A 1157 24.62 12.88 -2.24
N SER A 1158 24.66 12.16 -3.35
CA SER A 1158 24.12 12.64 -4.62
C SER A 1158 23.55 11.50 -5.43
N THR A 1159 22.49 11.79 -6.19
CA THR A 1159 21.90 10.88 -7.16
C THR A 1159 22.89 10.58 -8.28
N CYS A 1160 22.74 9.41 -8.89
CA CYS A 1160 23.74 8.82 -9.78
C CYS A 1160 23.78 9.46 -11.17
N ASP A 1161 22.80 10.28 -11.53
CA ASP A 1161 22.77 11.09 -12.74
C ASP A 1161 23.71 12.31 -12.68
N ILE A 1162 24.03 12.79 -11.46
CA ILE A 1162 24.92 13.93 -11.25
C ILE A 1162 26.37 13.56 -11.56
N VAL A 1163 27.15 14.49 -12.11
CA VAL A 1163 28.57 14.28 -12.42
C VAL A 1163 29.49 14.69 -11.27
N ARG A 1164 30.41 13.81 -10.86
CA ARG A 1164 31.40 14.02 -9.77
C ARG A 1164 32.78 13.50 -10.16
N SER A 1165 33.83 13.92 -9.47
CA SER A 1165 35.20 13.46 -9.74
C SER A 1165 35.44 12.04 -9.17
N LEU A 1166 36.56 11.42 -9.54
CA LEU A 1166 37.07 10.16 -8.96
C LEU A 1166 38.42 10.40 -8.31
N TYR A 1167 38.76 9.65 -7.25
CA TYR A 1167 40.14 9.52 -6.80
C TYR A 1167 40.82 8.39 -7.55
N CYS A 1168 42.04 8.60 -8.03
CA CYS A 1168 42.85 7.62 -8.74
C CYS A 1168 44.18 7.42 -8.00
N ILE A 1169 44.43 6.21 -7.52
CA ILE A 1169 45.63 5.83 -6.78
C ILE A 1169 46.52 4.92 -7.63
N GLU A 1170 47.82 5.20 -7.60
CA GLU A 1170 48.86 4.40 -8.26
C GLU A 1170 49.00 3.02 -7.58
N GLN A 1171 49.05 1.92 -8.32
CA GLN A 1171 49.19 0.54 -7.83
C GLN A 1171 50.65 0.11 -7.68
#